data_AF-A0A1Y2I9G0-F1
#
_entry.id   AF-A0A1Y2I9G0-F1
#
_cell.length_a   1.000
_cell.length_b   1.000
_cell.length_c   1.000
_cell.angle_alpha   90.00
_cell.angle_beta   90.00
_cell.angle_gamma   90.00
#
_symmetry.space_group_name_H-M   'P 1'
#
loop_
_entity.id
_entity.type
_entity.pdbx_description
1 polymer ?
#
loop_
_entity_poly.entity_id
_entity_poly.type
_entity_poly.pdbx_seq_one_letter_code
_entity_poly.pdbx_strand_id
1 'polypeptide(L)'
;MHEFELGVWKNTFIHLLRLLAAQGAKTVQEFNRRMRQMPTFGRDTIRKFWHDVSARKQLAARDFEDFLICIMPAFEGLLPLANDQIVADLLFELGNWHALAKLRLQTTVTVSIFRAVTQHMCRAMRSFARTTCRRYEARELPKELEARIRREEKSKAGKSNRAPKIVRFNVLNTYKYHSLPDYPDFIEQGGTTDNYNSQVAELEHRHAKRYYRRTNKIGYAIQIAKHQRRATLLRALRELDDYVPRRERLRTRRATHAPHVLRQQVEGQEKVQQRREQESDDEDDEEDDMTPTPPLERYTISKTRCVPLRLSQWLSHHKDDAATRNFIPSLRAHVFGRLIGCDDPEEISLEELDHVHIESDRIYRHKTLRVNYTTYDMRREQDVISPRAHADLMVLADGSERDVPFWYGRLIDIFHAYVRYDGPGATPATRRWQRLDFLWVRWYENDPDYSSGFQERRLPRVRFIDANDDNTLPFGFLDPCEVIRGAYLMPAFAFGQTCDLLGPSGLARRGQHTNDDFKYYYVGMFADRDMFMRHLGGGVGHRGIGVSLAQSRQHAHRYARTTTPDDISDAGDNTEGQPDHVVSFQESQLEEDNVDGRPEVLEGEEEEEEEEEEEQEDLWGEHDEEWHFDAGFGGLFPEEEIGEGEGDGQDHLEDGFYDEYGMLIDPYSMEGYGPL
;
A
#
# COMPACT_ATOMS: atom_id res chain seq x y z
N MET A 1 12.94 10.08 9.63
CA MET A 1 11.79 9.27 10.10
C MET A 1 12.16 8.07 10.98
N HIS A 2 13.42 7.60 10.98
CA HIS A 2 13.85 6.48 11.85
C HIS A 2 13.57 6.67 13.34
N GLU A 3 13.73 7.88 13.86
CA GLU A 3 13.43 8.19 15.27
C GLU A 3 11.99 7.81 15.64
N PHE A 4 11.05 8.11 14.75
CA PHE A 4 9.67 7.72 14.95
C PHE A 4 9.45 6.24 14.64
N GLU A 5 9.80 5.75 13.44
CA GLU A 5 9.44 4.40 12.98
C GLU A 5 10.12 3.30 13.82
N LEU A 6 11.43 3.40 14.03
CA LEU A 6 12.22 2.43 14.78
C LEU A 6 12.36 2.78 16.27
N GLY A 7 12.24 4.06 16.64
CA GLY A 7 12.34 4.49 18.03
C GLY A 7 11.00 4.45 18.77
N VAL A 8 10.04 5.27 18.34
CA VAL A 8 8.78 5.46 19.06
C VAL A 8 7.75 4.40 18.70
N TRP A 9 7.48 4.23 17.40
CA TRP A 9 6.45 3.32 16.91
C TRP A 9 6.82 1.86 17.14
N LYS A 10 8.00 1.38 16.71
CA LYS A 10 8.45 0.00 16.99
C LYS A 10 8.29 -0.38 18.46
N ASN A 11 8.75 0.46 19.38
CA ASN A 11 8.64 0.16 20.81
C ASN A 11 7.19 0.20 21.33
N THR A 12 6.36 1.10 20.80
CA THR A 12 4.92 1.13 21.09
C THR A 12 4.21 -0.11 20.57
N PHE A 13 4.47 -0.49 19.33
CA PHE A 13 3.96 -1.69 18.69
C PHE A 13 4.34 -2.97 19.46
N ILE A 14 5.60 -3.10 19.88
CA ILE A 14 6.05 -4.22 20.70
C ILE A 14 5.27 -4.27 22.02
N HIS A 15 5.03 -3.13 22.66
CA HIS A 15 4.23 -3.11 23.88
C HIS A 15 2.77 -3.50 23.63
N LEU A 16 2.17 -3.09 22.50
CA LEU A 16 0.84 -3.53 22.09
C LEU A 16 0.79 -5.07 21.91
N LEU A 17 1.82 -5.68 21.33
CA LEU A 17 1.92 -7.14 21.23
C LEU A 17 2.00 -7.82 22.61
N ARG A 18 2.68 -7.21 23.58
CA ARG A 18 2.71 -7.71 24.97
C ARG A 18 1.32 -7.66 25.62
N LEU A 19 0.53 -6.63 25.32
CA LEU A 19 -0.87 -6.54 25.78
C LEU A 19 -1.74 -7.64 25.18
N LEU A 20 -1.57 -7.95 23.89
CA LEU A 20 -2.26 -9.08 23.25
C LEU A 20 -1.83 -10.42 23.85
N ALA A 21 -0.53 -10.60 24.10
CA ALA A 21 -0.01 -11.81 24.74
C ALA A 21 -0.59 -12.01 26.15
N ALA A 22 -0.84 -10.92 26.89
CA ALA A 22 -1.50 -10.95 28.18
C ALA A 22 -2.98 -11.38 28.10
N GLN A 23 -3.67 -11.19 26.96
CA GLN A 23 -5.02 -11.74 26.74
C GLN A 23 -5.01 -13.24 26.43
N GLY A 24 -3.85 -13.79 26.02
CA GLY A 24 -3.64 -15.19 25.73
C GLY A 24 -3.25 -15.49 24.28
N ALA A 25 -2.79 -16.72 24.05
CA ALA A 25 -2.23 -17.12 22.75
C ALA A 25 -3.22 -17.03 21.59
N LYS A 26 -4.53 -17.25 21.84
CA LYS A 26 -5.58 -17.15 20.82
C LYS A 26 -5.67 -15.74 20.22
N THR A 27 -5.54 -14.71 21.05
CA THR A 27 -5.61 -13.30 20.61
C THR A 27 -4.43 -12.95 19.72
N VAL A 28 -3.23 -13.43 20.04
CA VAL A 28 -2.02 -13.23 19.22
C VAL A 28 -2.14 -13.95 17.86
N GLN A 29 -2.66 -15.19 17.87
CA GLN A 29 -2.90 -15.95 16.64
C GLN A 29 -3.94 -15.26 15.74
N GLU A 30 -5.00 -14.74 16.34
CA GLU A 30 -6.03 -13.99 15.62
C GLU A 30 -5.46 -12.70 15.02
N PHE A 31 -4.66 -11.95 15.78
CA PHE A 31 -3.95 -10.78 15.26
C PHE A 31 -3.08 -11.14 14.04
N ASN A 32 -2.27 -12.20 14.13
CA ASN A 32 -1.43 -12.62 13.01
C ASN A 32 -2.26 -13.09 11.80
N ARG A 33 -3.38 -13.77 12.03
CA ARG A 33 -4.32 -14.18 10.98
C ARG A 33 -4.85 -12.95 10.23
N ARG A 34 -5.29 -11.92 10.96
CA ARG A 34 -5.80 -10.66 10.37
C ARG A 34 -4.71 -9.93 9.59
N MET A 35 -3.49 -9.81 10.14
CA MET A 35 -2.37 -9.22 9.42
C MET A 35 -2.06 -9.96 8.11
N ARG A 36 -2.01 -11.30 8.11
CA ARG A 36 -1.79 -12.08 6.86
C ARG A 36 -2.92 -11.91 5.84
N GLN A 37 -4.14 -11.69 6.30
CA GLN A 37 -5.30 -11.47 5.42
C GLN A 37 -5.39 -10.05 4.88
N MET A 38 -4.55 -9.13 5.35
CA MET A 38 -4.52 -7.76 4.83
C MET A 38 -4.21 -7.76 3.31
N PRO A 39 -4.93 -6.96 2.50
CA PRO A 39 -4.64 -6.82 1.09
C PRO A 39 -3.33 -6.06 0.87
N THR A 40 -2.72 -6.27 -0.30
CA THR A 40 -1.59 -5.47 -0.76
C THR A 40 -2.09 -4.16 -1.39
N PHE A 41 -1.23 -3.15 -1.50
CA PHE A 41 -1.57 -1.89 -2.14
C PHE A 41 -0.39 -1.23 -2.86
N GLY A 42 -0.68 -0.63 -4.01
CA GLY A 42 0.30 0.00 -4.88
C GLY A 42 1.33 -1.00 -5.42
N ARG A 43 2.36 -0.49 -6.09
CA ARG A 43 3.45 -1.34 -6.60
C ARG A 43 4.34 -1.89 -5.48
N ASP A 44 4.49 -1.13 -4.40
CA ASP A 44 5.38 -1.46 -3.28
C ASP A 44 5.00 -0.76 -1.96
N THR A 45 3.85 -0.07 -1.94
CA THR A 45 3.39 0.75 -0.81
C THR A 45 3.01 -0.12 0.37
N ILE A 46 2.22 -1.18 0.16
CA ILE A 46 1.86 -2.15 1.19
C ILE A 46 2.05 -3.55 0.64
N ARG A 47 2.98 -4.30 1.25
CA ARG A 47 3.32 -5.65 0.83
C ARG A 47 2.54 -6.71 1.57
N LYS A 48 2.57 -7.93 1.03
CA LYS A 48 1.92 -9.07 1.66
C LYS A 48 2.69 -9.47 2.91
N PHE A 49 1.99 -9.55 4.04
CA PHE A 49 2.53 -10.07 5.29
C PHE A 49 2.51 -11.60 5.25
N TRP A 50 3.63 -12.23 4.92
CA TRP A 50 3.72 -13.71 4.83
C TRP A 50 3.92 -14.36 6.21
N HIS A 51 4.71 -13.74 7.07
CA HIS A 51 5.10 -14.29 8.36
C HIS A 51 4.20 -13.79 9.50
N ASP A 52 4.27 -14.48 10.64
CA ASP A 52 3.69 -13.99 11.89
C ASP A 52 4.32 -12.64 12.27
N VAL A 53 3.52 -11.57 12.15
CA VAL A 53 3.95 -10.22 12.50
C VAL A 53 4.39 -10.14 13.96
N SER A 54 3.70 -10.86 14.86
CA SER A 54 4.07 -10.93 16.28
C SER A 54 5.46 -11.53 16.53
N ALA A 55 5.96 -12.37 15.62
CA ALA A 55 7.27 -13.03 15.75
C ALA A 55 8.44 -12.08 15.44
N ARG A 56 8.18 -11.00 14.69
CA ARG A 56 9.16 -9.95 14.37
C ARG A 56 10.45 -10.52 13.77
N LYS A 57 10.34 -11.40 12.77
CA LYS A 57 11.49 -12.00 12.07
C LYS A 57 11.80 -11.20 10.81
N GLN A 58 13.08 -10.89 10.59
CA GLN A 58 13.61 -10.26 9.36
C GLN A 58 12.89 -8.94 8.98
N LEU A 59 12.68 -8.05 9.97
CA LEU A 59 11.99 -6.77 9.73
C LEU A 59 12.97 -5.65 9.40
N ALA A 60 12.65 -4.86 8.39
CA ALA A 60 13.25 -3.57 8.07
C ALA A 60 12.39 -2.42 8.62
N ALA A 61 12.94 -1.19 8.63
CA ALA A 61 12.19 0.02 9.02
C ALA A 61 10.87 0.18 8.25
N ARG A 62 10.87 -0.12 6.95
CA ARG A 62 9.68 -0.08 6.09
C ARG A 62 8.53 -0.97 6.59
N ASP A 63 8.83 -2.10 7.23
CA ASP A 63 7.77 -3.03 7.65
C ASP A 63 6.99 -2.44 8.84
N PHE A 64 7.66 -1.66 9.69
CA PHE A 64 7.00 -0.95 10.76
C PHE A 64 6.07 0.15 10.24
N GLU A 65 6.44 0.83 9.15
CA GLU A 65 5.51 1.73 8.45
C GLU A 65 4.28 0.97 7.93
N ASP A 66 4.48 -0.11 7.18
CA ASP A 66 3.39 -0.93 6.64
C ASP A 66 2.48 -1.44 7.77
N PHE A 67 3.05 -1.80 8.93
CA PHE A 67 2.27 -2.14 10.12
C PHE A 67 1.43 -0.96 10.59
N LEU A 68 2.01 0.23 10.82
CA LEU A 68 1.26 1.39 11.32
C LEU A 68 0.06 1.74 10.45
N ILE A 69 0.22 1.65 9.12
CA ILE A 69 -0.84 1.93 8.15
C ILE A 69 -2.01 0.95 8.29
N CYS A 70 -1.71 -0.33 8.56
CA CYS A 70 -2.70 -1.41 8.51
C CYS A 70 -3.18 -1.88 9.90
N ILE A 71 -2.65 -1.30 10.98
CA ILE A 71 -2.76 -1.91 12.31
C ILE A 71 -4.16 -1.79 12.93
N MET A 72 -4.89 -0.72 12.63
CA MET A 72 -6.16 -0.42 13.31
C MET A 72 -7.19 -1.54 13.11
N PRO A 73 -7.52 -2.00 11.87
CA PRO A 73 -8.48 -3.09 11.68
C PRO A 73 -8.00 -4.44 12.23
N ALA A 74 -6.68 -4.66 12.28
CA ALA A 74 -6.11 -5.88 12.82
C ALA A 74 -6.26 -5.96 14.34
N PHE A 75 -6.12 -4.83 15.04
CA PHE A 75 -6.22 -4.74 16.50
C PHE A 75 -7.65 -4.65 17.04
N GLU A 76 -8.59 -4.10 16.26
CA GLU A 76 -9.96 -3.82 16.70
C GLU A 76 -10.65 -5.04 17.35
N GLY A 77 -11.22 -4.84 18.54
CA GLY A 77 -11.96 -5.87 19.26
C GLY A 77 -11.09 -7.01 19.83
N LEU A 78 -9.76 -6.88 19.84
CA LEU A 78 -8.87 -7.85 20.49
C LEU A 78 -8.63 -7.56 21.98
N LEU A 79 -9.03 -6.38 22.45
CA LEU A 79 -8.94 -5.96 23.85
C LEU A 79 -10.35 -5.67 24.41
N PRO A 80 -10.53 -5.70 25.74
CA PRO A 80 -11.77 -5.21 26.36
C PRO A 80 -12.08 -3.76 25.94
N LEU A 81 -13.35 -3.48 25.66
CA LEU A 81 -13.84 -2.26 24.98
C LEU A 81 -13.19 -0.95 25.46
N ALA A 82 -13.13 -0.73 26.78
CA ALA A 82 -12.56 0.50 27.35
C ALA A 82 -11.07 0.70 26.99
N ASN A 83 -10.31 -0.39 26.85
CA ASN A 83 -8.90 -0.31 26.46
C ASN A 83 -8.75 -0.29 24.94
N ASP A 84 -9.63 -0.99 24.22
CA ASP A 84 -9.66 -1.03 22.77
C ASP A 84 -9.86 0.38 22.19
N GLN A 85 -10.79 1.18 22.75
CA GLN A 85 -11.00 2.55 22.31
C GLN A 85 -9.78 3.46 22.55
N ILE A 86 -9.07 3.29 23.67
CA ILE A 86 -7.86 4.06 23.97
C ILE A 86 -6.74 3.69 22.99
N VAL A 87 -6.62 2.40 22.65
CA VAL A 87 -5.66 1.91 21.67
C VAL A 87 -6.04 2.38 20.26
N ALA A 88 -7.32 2.36 19.87
CA ALA A 88 -7.78 2.87 18.59
C ALA A 88 -7.46 4.36 18.43
N ASP A 89 -7.76 5.17 19.45
CA ASP A 89 -7.43 6.60 19.49
C ASP A 89 -5.92 6.84 19.37
N LEU A 90 -5.11 6.03 20.06
CA LEU A 90 -3.65 6.09 19.99
C LEU A 90 -3.15 5.78 18.58
N LEU A 91 -3.60 4.67 18.00
CA LEU A 91 -3.15 4.21 16.68
C LEU A 91 -3.51 5.23 15.60
N PHE A 92 -4.71 5.82 15.69
CA PHE A 92 -5.13 6.88 14.77
C PHE A 92 -4.22 8.11 14.88
N GLU A 93 -3.96 8.63 16.08
CA GLU A 93 -3.14 9.84 16.23
C GLU A 93 -1.66 9.59 15.89
N LEU A 94 -1.13 8.38 16.10
CA LEU A 94 0.19 7.99 15.61
C LEU A 94 0.24 7.96 14.08
N GLY A 95 -0.75 7.35 13.42
CA GLY A 95 -0.85 7.33 11.95
C GLY A 95 -1.02 8.73 11.36
N ASN A 96 -1.85 9.57 11.98
CA ASN A 96 -2.07 10.96 11.58
C ASN A 96 -0.80 11.81 11.72
N TRP A 97 -0.09 11.69 12.84
CA TRP A 97 1.20 12.37 13.04
C TRP A 97 2.24 11.92 12.01
N HIS A 98 2.36 10.61 11.78
CA HIS A 98 3.29 10.03 10.81
C HIS A 98 3.00 10.51 9.38
N ALA A 99 1.73 10.52 8.97
CA ALA A 99 1.31 10.98 7.65
C ALA A 99 1.68 12.46 7.40
N LEU A 100 1.49 13.34 8.40
CA LEU A 100 1.90 14.74 8.33
C LEU A 100 3.42 14.89 8.31
N ALA A 101 4.13 14.17 9.19
CA ALA A 101 5.58 14.22 9.27
C ALA A 101 6.25 13.82 7.94
N LYS A 102 5.62 12.91 7.19
CA LYS A 102 6.12 12.42 5.90
C LYS A 102 5.77 13.27 4.70
N LEU A 103 4.98 14.32 4.81
CA LEU A 103 4.64 15.16 3.65
C LEU A 103 5.91 15.76 3.01
N ARG A 104 5.97 15.72 1.69
CA ARG A 104 7.01 16.30 0.82
C ARG A 104 6.79 17.78 0.55
N LEU A 105 5.54 18.21 0.64
CA LEU A 105 5.13 19.59 0.48
C LEU A 105 4.28 19.97 1.69
N GLN A 106 4.74 20.97 2.43
CA GLN A 106 4.08 21.50 3.60
C GLN A 106 3.69 22.95 3.34
N THR A 107 2.48 23.32 3.73
CA THR A 107 1.96 24.69 3.72
C THR A 107 1.86 25.21 5.15
N THR A 108 1.70 26.51 5.33
CA THR A 108 1.46 27.10 6.67
C THR A 108 0.26 26.45 7.38
N VAL A 109 -0.76 26.00 6.61
CA VAL A 109 -1.93 25.31 7.17
C VAL A 109 -1.56 23.91 7.66
N THR A 110 -0.86 23.11 6.85
CA THR A 110 -0.51 21.75 7.24
C THR A 110 0.52 21.72 8.38
N VAL A 111 1.43 22.69 8.47
CA VAL A 111 2.31 22.84 9.64
C VAL A 111 1.53 23.22 10.89
N SER A 112 0.55 24.13 10.79
CA SER A 112 -0.33 24.47 11.91
C SER A 112 -1.13 23.26 12.40
N ILE A 113 -1.69 22.47 11.47
CA ILE A 113 -2.33 21.19 11.78
C ILE A 113 -1.33 20.25 12.45
N PHE A 114 -0.10 20.17 11.95
CA PHE A 114 0.92 19.29 12.49
C PHE A 114 1.28 19.61 13.95
N ARG A 115 1.41 20.89 14.31
CA ARG A 115 1.57 21.31 15.71
C ARG A 115 0.42 20.86 16.60
N ALA A 116 -0.82 20.99 16.13
CA ALA A 116 -2.00 20.55 16.88
C ALA A 116 -2.03 19.01 17.02
N VAL A 117 -1.76 18.28 15.95
CA VAL A 117 -1.72 16.80 15.93
C VAL A 117 -0.62 16.26 16.83
N THR A 118 0.54 16.90 16.90
CA THR A 118 1.59 16.57 17.88
C THR A 118 1.05 16.60 19.30
N GLN A 119 0.29 17.64 19.67
CA GLN A 119 -0.31 17.70 21.02
C GLN A 119 -1.31 16.56 21.25
N HIS A 120 -2.15 16.25 20.26
CA HIS A 120 -3.13 15.16 20.34
C HIS A 120 -2.45 13.79 20.47
N MET A 121 -1.43 13.52 19.65
CA MET A 121 -0.60 12.31 19.73
C MET A 121 0.04 12.19 21.12
N CYS A 122 0.65 13.25 21.64
CA CYS A 122 1.27 13.22 22.96
C CYS A 122 0.23 12.98 24.08
N ARG A 123 -0.98 13.54 23.96
CA ARG A 123 -2.09 13.25 24.90
C ARG A 123 -2.52 11.79 24.81
N ALA A 124 -2.67 11.23 23.60
CA ALA A 124 -3.06 9.84 23.39
C ALA A 124 -2.01 8.86 23.95
N MET A 125 -0.72 9.09 23.68
CA MET A 125 0.39 8.31 24.24
C MET A 125 0.42 8.34 25.78
N ARG A 126 0.23 9.52 26.39
CA ARG A 126 0.14 9.65 27.85
C ARG A 126 -1.11 9.00 28.43
N SER A 127 -2.24 9.05 27.73
CA SER A 127 -3.49 8.40 28.14
C SER A 127 -3.31 6.88 28.16
N PHE A 128 -2.80 6.31 27.07
CA PHE A 128 -2.47 4.90 26.93
C PHE A 128 -1.55 4.40 28.05
N ALA A 129 -0.46 5.13 28.31
CA ALA A 129 0.49 4.79 29.37
C ALA A 129 -0.11 4.82 30.78
N ARG A 130 -0.98 5.80 31.08
CA ARG A 130 -1.59 5.97 32.40
C ARG A 130 -2.78 5.05 32.66
N THR A 131 -3.45 4.58 31.61
CA THR A 131 -4.69 3.81 31.72
C THR A 131 -4.47 2.36 31.32
N THR A 132 -4.37 2.08 30.01
CA THR A 132 -4.23 0.73 29.46
C THR A 132 -2.97 0.05 29.98
N CYS A 133 -1.80 0.67 29.90
CA CYS A 133 -0.54 0.03 30.34
C CYS A 133 -0.47 -0.24 31.86
N ARG A 134 -1.25 0.49 32.68
CA ARG A 134 -1.31 0.24 34.13
C ARG A 134 -2.28 -0.89 34.50
N ARG A 135 -3.24 -1.19 33.64
CA ARG A 135 -4.25 -2.25 33.86
C ARG A 135 -3.72 -3.65 33.54
N TYR A 136 -2.68 -3.75 32.70
CA TYR A 136 -2.12 -5.03 32.28
C TYR A 136 -0.69 -5.20 32.78
N GLU A 137 -0.41 -6.39 33.31
CA GLU A 137 0.96 -6.83 33.57
C GLU A 137 1.59 -7.34 32.26
N ALA A 138 2.14 -6.42 31.47
CA ALA A 138 2.86 -6.77 30.26
C ALA A 138 4.16 -7.49 30.60
N ARG A 139 4.36 -8.69 30.06
CA ARG A 139 5.59 -9.48 30.20
C ARG A 139 6.36 -9.54 28.89
N GLU A 140 7.63 -9.89 28.97
CA GLU A 140 8.47 -10.16 27.80
C GLU A 140 7.81 -11.16 26.84
N LEU A 141 7.91 -10.88 25.54
CA LEU A 141 7.52 -11.84 24.51
C LEU A 141 8.53 -13.00 24.46
N PRO A 142 8.15 -14.19 23.94
CA PRO A 142 9.05 -15.35 23.89
C PRO A 142 10.43 -15.06 23.29
N LYS A 143 10.47 -14.28 22.20
CA LYS A 143 11.72 -13.88 21.55
C LYS A 143 12.59 -12.96 22.41
N GLU A 144 11.99 -12.09 23.22
CA GLU A 144 12.72 -11.21 24.14
C GLU A 144 13.32 -12.01 25.28
N LEU A 145 12.55 -12.96 25.81
CA LEU A 145 13.03 -13.91 26.81
C LEU A 145 14.19 -14.75 26.28
N GLU A 146 14.07 -15.32 25.07
CA GLU A 146 15.13 -16.10 24.43
C GLU A 146 16.41 -15.27 24.23
N ALA A 147 16.29 -14.04 23.73
CA ALA A 147 17.42 -13.15 23.54
C ALA A 147 18.12 -12.80 24.87
N ARG A 148 17.34 -12.53 25.92
CA ARG A 148 17.89 -12.27 27.25
C ARG A 148 18.61 -13.48 27.82
N ILE A 149 18.01 -14.67 27.73
CA ILE A 149 18.63 -15.92 28.22
C ILE A 149 19.97 -16.14 27.51
N ARG A 150 20.03 -15.96 26.18
CA ARG A 150 21.28 -16.09 25.41
C ARG A 150 22.34 -15.09 25.88
N ARG A 151 21.97 -13.83 26.13
CA ARG A 151 22.88 -12.80 26.65
C ARG A 151 23.39 -13.12 28.06
N GLU A 152 22.50 -13.54 28.97
CA GLU A 152 22.86 -13.96 30.34
C GLU A 152 23.79 -15.20 30.34
N GLU A 153 23.54 -16.15 29.42
CA GLU A 153 24.39 -17.33 29.24
C GLU A 153 25.76 -16.98 28.63
N LYS A 154 25.82 -16.02 27.70
CA LYS A 154 27.07 -15.50 27.10
C LYS A 154 27.92 -14.71 28.12
N SER A 155 27.28 -13.94 29.00
CA SER A 155 27.97 -13.08 29.98
C SER A 155 28.52 -13.81 31.21
N LYS A 156 28.39 -15.16 31.29
CA LYS A 156 28.79 -15.99 32.44
C LYS A 156 28.18 -15.55 33.78
N ALA A 157 27.09 -14.77 33.74
CA ALA A 157 26.44 -14.22 34.92
C ALA A 157 25.48 -15.25 35.56
N GLY A 158 26.01 -16.22 36.29
CA GLY A 158 25.22 -17.12 37.15
C GLY A 158 24.10 -17.92 36.45
N LYS A 159 23.15 -18.47 37.22
CA LYS A 159 22.00 -19.19 36.66
C LYS A 159 21.06 -18.21 35.96
N SER A 160 20.88 -18.37 34.64
CA SER A 160 19.93 -17.57 33.85
C SER A 160 18.50 -17.77 34.36
N ASN A 161 17.79 -16.66 34.62
CA ASN A 161 16.40 -16.73 35.01
C ASN A 161 15.55 -16.94 33.74
N ARG A 162 14.87 -18.07 33.64
CA ARG A 162 14.07 -18.43 32.44
C ARG A 162 12.62 -17.95 32.49
N ALA A 163 12.23 -17.22 33.53
CA ALA A 163 10.90 -16.63 33.62
C ALA A 163 10.81 -15.31 32.81
N PRO A 164 9.68 -15.05 32.11
CA PRO A 164 9.42 -13.76 31.49
C PRO A 164 9.39 -12.64 32.54
N LYS A 165 10.19 -11.58 32.36
CA LYS A 165 10.16 -10.39 33.22
C LYS A 165 8.98 -9.48 32.86
N ILE A 166 8.52 -8.70 33.84
CA ILE A 166 7.51 -7.66 33.62
C ILE A 166 8.19 -6.48 32.92
N VAL A 167 7.58 -5.98 31.83
CA VAL A 167 8.09 -4.86 31.06
C VAL A 167 7.11 -3.70 31.10
N ARG A 168 7.56 -2.57 31.66
CA ARG A 168 6.77 -1.33 31.69
C ARG A 168 6.89 -0.56 30.38
N PHE A 169 5.85 0.20 30.05
CA PHE A 169 5.87 1.10 28.90
C PHE A 169 6.80 2.29 29.18
N ASN A 170 7.97 2.34 28.54
CA ASN A 170 9.00 3.36 28.79
C ASN A 170 9.20 4.35 27.62
N VAL A 171 8.44 4.21 26.52
CA VAL A 171 8.63 5.04 25.30
C VAL A 171 8.55 6.54 25.60
N LEU A 172 7.67 6.92 26.55
CA LEU A 172 7.49 8.31 26.97
C LEU A 172 8.72 8.97 27.60
N ASN A 173 9.69 8.19 28.07
CA ASN A 173 10.90 8.70 28.72
C ASN A 173 12.10 8.71 27.78
N THR A 174 11.91 8.40 26.50
CA THR A 174 13.00 8.34 25.52
C THR A 174 13.21 9.69 24.86
N TYR A 175 14.47 10.04 24.58
CA TYR A 175 14.81 11.24 23.80
C TYR A 175 14.05 11.29 22.46
N LYS A 176 13.99 10.16 21.75
CA LYS A 176 13.31 10.04 20.45
C LYS A 176 11.82 10.42 20.51
N TYR A 177 11.16 10.22 21.64
CA TYR A 177 9.78 10.67 21.83
C TYR A 177 9.70 12.17 22.15
N HIS A 178 10.64 12.67 22.95
CA HIS A 178 10.71 14.08 23.33
C HIS A 178 11.17 15.02 22.21
N SER A 179 11.82 14.50 21.16
CA SER A 179 12.18 15.28 19.96
C SER A 179 11.04 15.41 18.95
N LEU A 180 9.99 14.57 19.01
CA LEU A 180 8.88 14.63 18.05
C LEU A 180 8.16 15.98 18.00
N PRO A 181 7.96 16.71 19.12
CA PRO A 181 7.34 18.03 19.09
C PRO A 181 8.14 19.10 18.35
N ASP A 182 9.44 18.90 18.12
CA ASP A 182 10.29 19.84 17.41
C ASP A 182 10.17 19.72 15.88
N TYR A 183 9.58 18.62 15.38
CA TYR A 183 9.46 18.36 13.93
C TYR A 183 8.72 19.46 13.16
N PRO A 184 7.55 19.98 13.60
CA PRO A 184 6.87 21.06 12.88
C PRO A 184 7.72 22.33 12.74
N ASP A 185 8.44 22.70 13.80
CA ASP A 185 9.28 23.90 13.82
C ASP A 185 10.55 23.69 13.00
N PHE A 186 11.13 22.49 13.05
CA PHE A 186 12.22 22.10 12.17
C PHE A 186 11.80 22.16 10.70
N ILE A 187 10.60 21.72 10.34
CA ILE A 187 10.13 21.77 8.93
C ILE A 187 10.06 23.20 8.41
N GLU A 188 9.70 24.19 9.24
CA GLU A 188 9.70 25.60 8.83
C GLU A 188 11.10 26.15 8.60
N GLN A 189 12.10 25.67 9.35
CA GLN A 189 13.48 26.17 9.29
C GLN A 189 14.36 25.41 8.28
N GLY A 190 14.28 24.07 8.30
CA GLY A 190 15.14 23.14 7.57
C GLY A 190 14.46 22.40 6.41
N GLY A 191 13.15 22.60 6.22
CA GLY A 191 12.37 21.96 5.15
C GLY A 191 11.86 20.56 5.49
N THR A 192 11.19 19.92 4.52
CA THR A 192 10.49 18.64 4.73
C THR A 192 11.44 17.45 4.93
N THR A 193 10.98 16.42 5.63
CA THR A 193 11.77 15.23 5.99
C THR A 193 11.98 14.20 4.86
N ASP A 194 11.55 14.49 3.62
CA ASP A 194 11.55 13.52 2.50
C ASP A 194 12.96 13.07 2.07
N ASN A 195 13.99 13.89 2.29
CA ASN A 195 15.39 13.55 1.97
C ASN A 195 16.03 12.58 2.98
N TYR A 196 15.33 12.22 4.06
CA TYR A 196 15.84 11.35 5.13
C TYR A 196 15.04 10.05 5.25
N ASN A 197 14.55 9.55 4.11
CA ASN A 197 13.91 8.24 4.00
C ASN A 197 14.99 7.16 3.86
N SER A 198 14.86 6.07 4.63
CA SER A 198 15.80 4.95 4.57
C SER A 198 15.53 3.96 3.45
N GLN A 199 14.41 4.08 2.75
CA GLN A 199 14.06 3.24 1.60
C GLN A 199 15.10 3.41 0.48
N VAL A 200 15.66 4.61 0.28
CA VAL A 200 16.73 4.83 -0.70
C VAL A 200 17.96 4.00 -0.35
N ALA A 201 18.41 4.06 0.91
CA ALA A 201 19.52 3.25 1.40
C ALA A 201 19.20 1.75 1.35
N GLU A 202 17.99 1.34 1.73
CA GLU A 202 17.55 -0.06 1.69
C GLU A 202 17.50 -0.63 0.26
N LEU A 203 17.02 0.16 -0.71
CA LEU A 203 17.00 -0.23 -2.11
C LEU A 203 18.43 -0.38 -2.65
N GLU A 204 19.34 0.52 -2.29
CA GLU A 204 20.75 0.39 -2.65
C GLU A 204 21.43 -0.80 -1.95
N HIS A 205 21.02 -1.15 -0.73
CA HIS A 205 21.47 -2.38 -0.08
C HIS A 205 21.15 -3.63 -0.91
N ARG A 206 20.07 -3.64 -1.72
CA ARG A 206 19.80 -4.76 -2.64
C ARG A 206 20.87 -4.89 -3.71
N HIS A 207 21.33 -3.77 -4.25
CA HIS A 207 22.43 -3.74 -5.22
C HIS A 207 23.73 -4.21 -4.57
N ALA A 208 24.08 -3.66 -3.40
CA ALA A 208 25.26 -4.05 -2.66
C ALA A 208 25.25 -5.55 -2.32
N LYS A 209 24.14 -6.09 -1.81
CA LYS A 209 23.98 -7.54 -1.52
C LYS A 209 24.09 -8.40 -2.77
N ARG A 210 23.57 -7.95 -3.91
CA ARG A 210 23.72 -8.68 -5.19
C ARG A 210 25.18 -8.75 -5.63
N TYR A 211 25.95 -7.68 -5.45
CA TYR A 211 27.38 -7.68 -5.74
C TYR A 211 28.18 -8.48 -4.71
N TYR A 212 27.83 -8.37 -3.44
CA TYR A 212 28.47 -9.10 -2.34
C TYR A 212 28.46 -10.62 -2.59
N ARG A 213 27.33 -11.19 -3.05
CA ARG A 213 27.22 -12.61 -3.43
C ARG A 213 28.21 -13.04 -4.53
N ARG A 214 28.70 -12.10 -5.33
CA ARG A 214 29.67 -12.33 -6.43
C ARG A 214 31.12 -12.08 -6.00
N THR A 215 31.35 -11.70 -4.75
CA THR A 215 32.69 -11.54 -4.19
C THR A 215 33.14 -12.82 -3.50
N ASN A 216 34.45 -12.96 -3.27
CA ASN A 216 35.01 -14.04 -2.46
C ASN A 216 34.87 -13.77 -0.93
N LYS A 217 34.08 -12.76 -0.53
CA LYS A 217 33.86 -12.30 0.85
C LYS A 217 35.10 -11.76 1.60
N ILE A 218 36.27 -11.69 0.98
CA ILE A 218 37.51 -11.18 1.59
C ILE A 218 37.82 -9.79 1.02
N GLY A 219 37.84 -8.74 1.85
CA GLY A 219 38.04 -7.37 1.37
C GLY A 219 36.99 -6.97 0.32
N TYR A 220 35.74 -7.42 0.53
CA TYR A 220 34.66 -7.41 -0.45
C TYR A 220 34.29 -6.00 -0.95
N ALA A 221 34.53 -4.95 -0.16
CA ALA A 221 34.23 -3.57 -0.55
C ALA A 221 34.87 -3.17 -1.90
N ILE A 222 36.14 -3.50 -2.11
CA ILE A 222 36.85 -3.17 -3.35
C ILE A 222 36.34 -3.99 -4.55
N GLN A 223 35.88 -5.22 -4.28
CA GLN A 223 35.31 -6.10 -5.29
C GLN A 223 33.92 -5.63 -5.72
N ILE A 224 33.08 -5.22 -4.77
CA ILE A 224 31.79 -4.58 -5.04
C ILE A 224 31.99 -3.33 -5.89
N ALA A 225 32.95 -2.45 -5.53
CA ALA A 225 33.26 -1.26 -6.31
C ALA A 225 33.70 -1.60 -7.74
N LYS A 226 34.55 -2.62 -7.91
CA LYS A 226 34.96 -3.13 -9.25
C LYS A 226 33.76 -3.66 -10.04
N HIS A 227 32.85 -4.40 -9.41
CA HIS A 227 31.64 -4.90 -10.07
C HIS A 227 30.67 -3.78 -10.46
N GLN A 228 30.46 -2.79 -9.60
CA GLN A 228 29.66 -1.60 -9.91
C GLN A 228 30.27 -0.85 -11.09
N ARG A 229 31.59 -0.58 -11.07
CA ARG A 229 32.29 0.10 -12.18
C ARG A 229 32.15 -0.67 -13.49
N ARG A 230 32.32 -2.00 -13.49
CA ARG A 230 32.11 -2.83 -14.69
C ARG A 230 30.67 -2.75 -15.18
N ALA A 231 29.68 -2.82 -14.29
CA ALA A 231 28.26 -2.73 -14.65
C ALA A 231 27.89 -1.36 -15.23
N THR A 232 28.47 -0.27 -14.71
CA THR A 232 28.29 1.08 -15.25
C THR A 232 28.95 1.22 -16.62
N LEU A 233 30.17 0.73 -16.78
CA LEU A 233 30.88 0.76 -18.06
C LEU A 233 30.16 -0.08 -19.13
N LEU A 234 29.66 -1.26 -18.78
CA LEU A 234 28.83 -2.08 -19.66
C LEU A 234 27.51 -1.39 -20.04
N ARG A 235 26.90 -0.61 -19.15
CA ARG A 235 25.71 0.18 -19.47
C ARG A 235 26.02 1.30 -20.44
N ALA A 236 27.08 2.07 -20.18
CA ALA A 236 27.53 3.14 -21.09
C ALA A 236 27.90 2.59 -22.48
N LEU A 237 28.58 1.43 -22.55
CA LEU A 237 28.87 0.76 -23.82
C LEU A 237 27.60 0.28 -24.53
N ARG A 238 26.58 -0.19 -23.80
CA ARG A 238 25.28 -0.57 -24.39
C ARG A 238 24.49 0.60 -24.94
N GLU A 239 24.68 1.81 -24.41
CA GLU A 239 24.06 3.03 -24.97
C GLU A 239 24.76 3.49 -26.25
N LEU A 240 26.03 3.10 -26.46
CA LEU A 240 26.84 3.44 -27.62
C LEU A 240 26.81 2.39 -28.74
N ASP A 241 26.39 1.16 -28.44
CA ASP A 241 26.37 0.03 -29.38
C ASP A 241 24.93 -0.36 -29.75
N ASP A 242 24.67 -0.67 -31.02
CA ASP A 242 23.36 -1.17 -31.52
C ASP A 242 23.07 -2.62 -31.06
N TYR A 243 23.71 -3.06 -29.97
CA TYR A 243 23.66 -4.41 -29.48
C TYR A 243 22.27 -4.72 -28.89
N VAL A 244 21.47 -5.44 -29.67
CA VAL A 244 20.23 -6.05 -29.20
C VAL A 244 20.57 -7.38 -28.51
N PRO A 245 20.21 -7.59 -27.23
CA PRO A 245 20.39 -8.88 -26.54
C PRO A 245 19.84 -10.05 -27.36
N ARG A 246 20.52 -11.19 -27.36
CA ARG A 246 20.10 -12.39 -28.13
C ARG A 246 18.65 -12.80 -27.84
N ARG A 247 18.18 -12.65 -26.59
CA ARG A 247 16.79 -12.91 -26.21
C ARG A 247 15.81 -11.97 -26.90
N GLU A 248 16.14 -10.70 -27.02
CA GLU A 248 15.30 -9.69 -27.66
C GLU A 248 15.30 -9.86 -29.19
N ARG A 249 16.43 -10.28 -29.77
CA ARG A 249 16.53 -10.80 -31.16
C ARG A 249 15.70 -12.06 -31.39
N LEU A 250 15.64 -12.97 -30.42
CA LEU A 250 14.80 -14.17 -30.47
C LEU A 250 13.31 -13.83 -30.27
N ARG A 251 12.98 -12.85 -29.42
CA ARG A 251 11.62 -12.35 -29.19
C ARG A 251 11.08 -11.67 -30.46
N THR A 252 11.88 -10.83 -31.11
CA THR A 252 11.55 -10.25 -32.43
C THR A 252 11.48 -11.30 -33.54
N ARG A 253 12.34 -12.33 -33.56
CA ARG A 253 12.21 -13.47 -34.49
C ARG A 253 10.94 -14.29 -34.26
N ARG A 254 10.54 -14.53 -33.01
CA ARG A 254 9.29 -15.24 -32.69
C ARG A 254 8.06 -14.41 -33.09
N ALA A 255 8.07 -13.11 -32.79
CA ALA A 255 7.01 -12.19 -33.20
C ALA A 255 6.86 -12.09 -34.74
N THR A 256 7.96 -12.19 -35.49
CA THR A 256 7.94 -12.13 -36.97
C THR A 256 7.64 -13.48 -37.64
N HIS A 257 7.83 -14.62 -36.96
CA HIS A 257 7.47 -15.97 -37.48
C HIS A 257 6.06 -16.44 -37.07
N ALA A 258 5.38 -15.74 -36.15
CA ALA A 258 4.00 -16.02 -35.76
C ALA A 258 2.96 -16.06 -36.90
N PRO A 259 3.10 -15.40 -38.08
CA PRO A 259 2.07 -15.47 -39.11
C PRO A 259 2.10 -16.74 -39.98
N HIS A 260 3.13 -17.61 -39.89
CA HIS A 260 3.33 -18.67 -40.89
C HIS A 260 2.98 -20.10 -40.42
N VAL A 261 2.76 -20.34 -39.13
CA VAL A 261 2.48 -21.69 -38.61
C VAL A 261 0.97 -22.02 -38.52
N LEU A 262 0.09 -21.01 -38.58
CA LEU A 262 -1.37 -21.21 -38.53
C LEU A 262 -2.02 -21.65 -39.85
N ARG A 263 -1.26 -21.90 -40.92
CA ARG A 263 -1.81 -22.26 -42.25
C ARG A 263 -1.70 -23.74 -42.61
N GLN A 264 -1.21 -24.60 -41.72
CA GLN A 264 -1.02 -26.03 -41.99
C GLN A 264 -1.53 -26.96 -40.87
N GLN A 265 -2.61 -26.59 -40.17
CA GLN A 265 -3.42 -27.56 -39.41
C GLN A 265 -4.89 -27.16 -39.49
N VAL A 266 -5.43 -27.08 -40.72
CA VAL A 266 -6.87 -27.11 -40.97
C VAL A 266 -7.14 -28.44 -41.65
N GLU A 267 -7.23 -29.51 -40.86
CA GLU A 267 -7.96 -30.74 -41.20
C GLU A 267 -7.83 -31.72 -40.03
N GLY A 268 -8.92 -31.82 -39.25
CA GLY A 268 -9.13 -32.91 -38.31
C GLY A 268 -9.06 -32.52 -36.84
N GLN A 269 -10.09 -31.82 -36.32
CA GLN A 269 -10.46 -31.91 -34.90
C GLN A 269 -11.86 -31.33 -34.58
N GLU A 270 -12.91 -31.77 -35.29
CA GLU A 270 -14.32 -31.44 -34.95
C GLU A 270 -14.89 -32.23 -33.74
N LYS A 271 -14.06 -32.81 -32.87
CA LYS A 271 -14.56 -33.60 -31.71
C LYS A 271 -13.91 -33.28 -30.36
N VAL A 272 -13.13 -32.21 -30.24
CA VAL A 272 -12.50 -31.78 -28.97
C VAL A 272 -13.08 -30.45 -28.45
N GLN A 273 -13.92 -29.77 -29.23
CA GLN A 273 -14.46 -28.43 -28.93
C GLN A 273 -15.37 -28.37 -27.67
N GLN A 274 -16.01 -29.48 -27.27
CA GLN A 274 -16.99 -29.46 -26.17
C GLN A 274 -16.43 -29.75 -24.77
N ARG A 275 -15.12 -30.01 -24.63
CA ARG A 275 -14.48 -30.21 -23.31
C ARG A 275 -13.48 -29.12 -22.93
N ARG A 276 -13.20 -28.16 -23.81
CA ARG A 276 -12.19 -27.12 -23.58
C ARG A 276 -12.76 -25.75 -23.19
N GLU A 277 -14.08 -25.58 -23.22
CA GLU A 277 -14.75 -24.32 -22.85
C GLU A 277 -14.89 -24.12 -21.32
N GLN A 278 -14.47 -25.10 -20.50
CA GLN A 278 -14.44 -24.97 -19.03
C GLN A 278 -13.03 -24.90 -18.42
N GLU A 279 -11.96 -25.07 -19.19
CA GLU A 279 -10.58 -25.14 -18.66
C GLU A 279 -9.59 -24.15 -19.33
N SER A 280 -10.02 -23.27 -20.24
CA SER A 280 -9.12 -22.31 -20.89
C SER A 280 -9.10 -20.89 -20.29
N ASP A 281 -9.64 -20.69 -19.08
CA ASP A 281 -9.58 -19.38 -18.39
C ASP A 281 -8.20 -19.10 -17.72
N ASP A 282 -7.29 -20.08 -17.75
CA ASP A 282 -6.05 -20.12 -16.95
C ASP A 282 -4.73 -20.25 -17.75
N GLU A 283 -4.72 -20.25 -19.08
CA GLU A 283 -3.46 -20.44 -19.87
C GLU A 283 -3.18 -19.37 -20.93
N ASP A 284 -3.32 -18.09 -20.59
CA ASP A 284 -2.72 -16.99 -21.38
C ASP A 284 -1.92 -16.08 -20.44
N ASP A 285 -0.81 -16.60 -19.90
CA ASP A 285 0.18 -15.91 -19.07
C ASP A 285 1.23 -15.12 -19.89
N GLU A 286 0.98 -14.87 -21.19
CA GLU A 286 1.77 -13.86 -21.88
C GLU A 286 1.41 -12.48 -21.32
N GLU A 287 2.31 -11.95 -20.49
CA GLU A 287 2.33 -10.57 -20.03
C GLU A 287 2.07 -9.65 -21.24
N ASP A 288 0.89 -9.02 -21.29
CA ASP A 288 0.65 -7.85 -22.13
C ASP A 288 1.58 -6.75 -21.58
N ASP A 289 2.84 -6.77 -22.05
CA ASP A 289 3.94 -5.89 -21.66
C ASP A 289 3.63 -4.49 -22.22
N MET A 290 2.64 -3.84 -21.61
CA MET A 290 2.15 -2.53 -22.00
C MET A 290 3.30 -1.54 -21.83
N THR A 291 3.67 -0.88 -22.92
CA THR A 291 4.68 0.19 -22.95
C THR A 291 4.45 1.22 -21.85
N PRO A 292 5.51 1.88 -21.32
CA PRO A 292 5.35 2.95 -20.34
C PRO A 292 4.33 3.98 -20.83
N THR A 293 3.30 4.23 -20.03
CA THR A 293 2.24 5.18 -20.38
C THR A 293 2.80 6.61 -20.36
N PRO A 294 2.51 7.45 -21.38
CA PRO A 294 2.85 8.87 -21.34
C PRO A 294 2.19 9.54 -20.12
N PRO A 295 2.92 10.34 -19.32
CA PRO A 295 2.38 10.95 -18.09
C PRO A 295 1.18 11.90 -18.29
N LEU A 296 0.95 12.35 -19.53
CA LEU A 296 -0.15 13.25 -19.90
C LEU A 296 -1.44 12.49 -20.23
N GLU A 297 -1.36 11.20 -20.57
CA GLU A 297 -2.55 10.38 -20.76
C GLU A 297 -3.23 10.16 -19.41
N ARG A 298 -4.57 10.26 -19.37
CA ARG A 298 -5.32 10.06 -18.12
C ARG A 298 -5.29 8.59 -17.67
N TYR A 299 -5.47 7.69 -18.63
CA TYR A 299 -5.43 6.25 -18.39
C TYR A 299 -4.95 5.51 -19.64
N THR A 300 -4.56 4.24 -19.47
CA THR A 300 -4.28 3.33 -20.58
C THR A 300 -4.90 1.96 -20.32
N ILE A 301 -5.56 1.44 -21.34
CA ILE A 301 -6.07 0.07 -21.43
C ILE A 301 -5.51 -0.55 -22.72
N SER A 302 -5.31 -1.87 -22.75
CA SER A 302 -4.84 -2.59 -23.93
C SER A 302 -5.73 -2.29 -25.15
N LYS A 303 -5.13 -2.28 -26.35
CA LYS A 303 -5.86 -2.09 -27.62
C LYS A 303 -6.11 -3.41 -28.36
N THR A 304 -5.72 -4.52 -27.75
CA THR A 304 -5.91 -5.85 -28.30
C THR A 304 -7.39 -6.20 -28.38
N ARG A 305 -7.72 -7.08 -29.33
CA ARG A 305 -9.05 -7.65 -29.52
C ARG A 305 -9.06 -9.16 -29.24
N CYS A 306 -8.06 -9.64 -28.50
CA CYS A 306 -7.74 -11.06 -28.36
C CYS A 306 -8.79 -11.83 -27.55
N VAL A 307 -9.51 -11.17 -26.64
CA VAL A 307 -10.52 -11.79 -25.77
C VAL A 307 -11.92 -11.21 -26.08
N PRO A 308 -12.54 -11.58 -27.22
CA PRO A 308 -13.90 -11.16 -27.54
C PRO A 308 -14.94 -11.96 -26.75
N LEU A 309 -15.87 -11.27 -26.12
CA LEU A 309 -17.06 -11.84 -25.49
C LEU A 309 -18.29 -11.49 -26.32
N ARG A 310 -19.06 -12.50 -26.72
CA ARG A 310 -20.39 -12.29 -27.31
C ARG A 310 -21.38 -12.04 -26.19
N LEU A 311 -21.94 -10.84 -26.13
CA LEU A 311 -22.79 -10.36 -25.04
C LEU A 311 -23.99 -11.29 -24.82
N SER A 312 -24.74 -11.59 -25.88
CA SER A 312 -25.93 -12.46 -25.81
C SER A 312 -25.61 -13.85 -25.25
N GLN A 313 -24.55 -14.48 -25.74
CA GLN A 313 -24.11 -15.79 -25.27
C GLN A 313 -23.64 -15.70 -23.81
N TRP A 314 -22.77 -14.75 -23.48
CA TRP A 314 -22.22 -14.61 -22.13
C TRP A 314 -23.31 -14.34 -21.09
N LEU A 315 -24.25 -13.43 -21.37
CA LEU A 315 -25.38 -13.16 -20.47
C LEU A 315 -26.30 -14.37 -20.31
N SER A 316 -26.51 -15.17 -21.36
CA SER A 316 -27.32 -16.39 -21.23
C SER A 316 -26.69 -17.45 -20.32
N HIS A 317 -25.36 -17.52 -20.26
CA HIS A 317 -24.63 -18.43 -19.38
C HIS A 317 -24.67 -17.96 -17.92
N HIS A 318 -24.70 -16.65 -17.69
CA HIS A 318 -24.68 -16.03 -16.36
C HIS A 318 -26.04 -15.47 -15.92
N LYS A 319 -27.14 -15.88 -16.57
CA LYS A 319 -28.50 -15.36 -16.34
C LYS A 319 -28.98 -15.43 -14.88
N ASP A 320 -28.47 -16.39 -14.12
CA ASP A 320 -28.85 -16.64 -12.73
C ASP A 320 -27.97 -15.84 -11.74
N ASP A 321 -26.88 -15.22 -12.23
CA ASP A 321 -25.98 -14.39 -11.43
C ASP A 321 -26.58 -12.99 -11.23
N ALA A 322 -26.70 -12.56 -9.97
CA ALA A 322 -27.25 -11.27 -9.60
C ALA A 322 -26.50 -10.09 -10.24
N ALA A 323 -25.21 -10.24 -10.53
CA ALA A 323 -24.41 -9.19 -11.16
C ALA A 323 -24.88 -8.86 -12.59
N THR A 324 -25.45 -9.83 -13.31
CA THR A 324 -25.89 -9.63 -14.70
C THR A 324 -27.30 -9.04 -14.84
N ARG A 325 -28.01 -8.86 -13.72
CA ARG A 325 -29.33 -8.22 -13.71
C ARG A 325 -29.21 -6.81 -14.28
N ASN A 326 -30.08 -6.46 -15.23
CA ASN A 326 -30.09 -5.16 -15.91
C ASN A 326 -28.78 -4.77 -16.63
N PHE A 327 -27.89 -5.72 -16.93
CA PHE A 327 -26.60 -5.43 -17.55
C PHE A 327 -26.71 -4.67 -18.87
N ILE A 328 -27.60 -5.10 -19.79
CA ILE A 328 -27.76 -4.45 -21.10
C ILE A 328 -28.39 -3.05 -20.99
N PRO A 329 -29.52 -2.85 -20.28
CA PRO A 329 -30.05 -1.51 -20.04
C PRO A 329 -29.01 -0.56 -19.44
N SER A 330 -28.30 -0.98 -18.38
CA SER A 330 -27.29 -0.15 -17.73
C SER A 330 -26.09 0.15 -18.64
N LEU A 331 -25.67 -0.82 -19.46
CA LEU A 331 -24.59 -0.62 -20.43
C LEU A 331 -24.99 0.38 -21.51
N ARG A 332 -26.21 0.25 -22.05
CA ARG A 332 -26.74 1.18 -23.05
C ARG A 332 -26.89 2.59 -22.48
N ALA A 333 -27.39 2.72 -21.25
CA ALA A 333 -27.50 4.01 -20.57
C ALA A 333 -26.14 4.67 -20.37
N HIS A 334 -25.15 3.90 -19.89
CA HIS A 334 -23.78 4.41 -19.77
C HIS A 334 -23.20 4.85 -21.12
N VAL A 335 -23.33 4.02 -22.16
CA VAL A 335 -22.86 4.38 -23.51
C VAL A 335 -23.59 5.60 -24.06
N PHE A 336 -24.90 5.69 -23.89
CA PHE A 336 -25.70 6.84 -24.31
C PHE A 336 -25.21 8.12 -23.64
N GLY A 337 -25.10 8.12 -22.31
CA GLY A 337 -24.63 9.27 -21.55
C GLY A 337 -23.23 9.72 -21.97
N ARG A 338 -22.34 8.77 -22.25
CA ARG A 338 -20.99 9.04 -22.78
C ARG A 338 -20.97 9.65 -24.18
N LEU A 339 -21.93 9.31 -25.04
CA LEU A 339 -21.98 9.78 -26.42
C LEU A 339 -22.70 11.12 -26.58
N ILE A 340 -23.71 11.37 -25.74
CA ILE A 340 -24.57 12.56 -25.81
C ILE A 340 -24.18 13.62 -24.77
N GLY A 341 -23.52 13.22 -23.68
CA GLY A 341 -23.18 14.08 -22.55
C GLY A 341 -24.37 14.31 -21.60
N CYS A 342 -25.26 13.33 -21.47
CA CYS A 342 -26.37 13.33 -20.52
C CYS A 342 -26.02 12.32 -19.41
N ASP A 343 -25.68 12.83 -18.23
CA ASP A 343 -25.24 12.01 -17.09
C ASP A 343 -26.40 11.66 -16.14
N ASP A 344 -27.60 12.24 -16.33
CA ASP A 344 -28.78 11.99 -15.50
C ASP A 344 -29.58 10.79 -16.03
N PRO A 345 -29.65 9.66 -15.29
CA PRO A 345 -30.42 8.49 -15.68
C PRO A 345 -31.93 8.75 -15.80
N GLU A 346 -32.48 9.76 -15.11
CA GLU A 346 -33.91 10.10 -15.13
C GLU A 346 -34.31 10.81 -16.43
N GLU A 347 -33.34 11.42 -17.13
CA GLU A 347 -33.57 12.10 -18.41
C GLU A 347 -33.51 11.16 -19.62
N ILE A 348 -33.06 9.90 -19.43
CA ILE A 348 -32.84 8.96 -20.54
C ILE A 348 -34.11 8.14 -20.81
N SER A 349 -34.69 8.30 -22.00
CA SER A 349 -35.83 7.48 -22.41
C SER A 349 -35.41 6.09 -22.91
N LEU A 350 -36.27 5.08 -22.70
CA LEU A 350 -36.03 3.72 -23.20
C LEU A 350 -35.94 3.68 -24.74
N GLU A 351 -36.69 4.54 -25.44
CA GLU A 351 -36.66 4.64 -26.90
C GLU A 351 -35.28 5.13 -27.40
N GLU A 352 -34.62 6.03 -26.67
CA GLU A 352 -33.28 6.49 -26.99
C GLU A 352 -32.22 5.40 -26.78
N LEU A 353 -32.38 4.55 -25.76
CA LEU A 353 -31.45 3.45 -25.49
C LEU A 353 -31.43 2.39 -26.61
N ASP A 354 -32.56 2.19 -27.30
CA ASP A 354 -32.64 1.24 -28.42
C ASP A 354 -31.87 1.69 -29.67
N HIS A 355 -31.55 2.97 -29.76
CA HIS A 355 -30.69 3.53 -30.80
C HIS A 355 -29.18 3.40 -30.52
N VAL A 356 -28.80 2.80 -29.39
CA VAL A 356 -27.42 2.46 -29.06
C VAL A 356 -27.06 1.09 -29.62
N HIS A 357 -26.13 1.07 -30.58
CA HIS A 357 -25.68 -0.17 -31.24
C HIS A 357 -24.28 -0.54 -30.80
N ILE A 358 -24.09 -1.81 -30.46
CA ILE A 358 -22.80 -2.44 -30.17
C ILE A 358 -22.39 -3.30 -31.37
N GLU A 359 -21.18 -3.10 -31.89
CA GLU A 359 -20.73 -3.77 -33.11
C GLU A 359 -20.69 -5.29 -32.91
N SER A 360 -21.43 -6.01 -33.75
CA SER A 360 -21.44 -7.47 -33.81
C SER A 360 -21.77 -8.18 -32.49
N ASP A 361 -22.48 -7.52 -31.55
CA ASP A 361 -22.77 -8.07 -30.22
C ASP A 361 -21.51 -8.44 -29.42
N ARG A 362 -20.39 -7.73 -29.65
CA ARG A 362 -19.08 -8.04 -29.06
C ARG A 362 -18.57 -6.94 -28.16
N ILE A 363 -18.16 -7.33 -26.96
CA ILE A 363 -17.29 -6.56 -26.07
C ILE A 363 -15.96 -7.30 -25.94
N TYR A 364 -14.90 -6.59 -25.59
CA TYR A 364 -13.57 -7.17 -25.47
C TYR A 364 -13.05 -6.93 -24.06
N ARG A 365 -12.64 -8.01 -23.41
CA ARG A 365 -12.18 -8.01 -22.01
C ARG A 365 -10.71 -7.67 -21.89
N HIS A 366 -10.34 -6.91 -20.85
CA HIS A 366 -8.97 -6.51 -20.55
C HIS A 366 -8.57 -6.86 -19.12
N LYS A 367 -7.26 -7.10 -18.91
CA LYS A 367 -6.73 -7.53 -17.60
C LYS A 367 -6.39 -6.36 -16.67
N THR A 368 -5.95 -5.24 -17.23
CA THR A 368 -5.28 -4.18 -16.48
C THR A 368 -5.67 -2.79 -16.99
N LEU A 369 -5.96 -1.91 -16.05
CA LEU A 369 -6.15 -0.47 -16.23
C LEU A 369 -4.97 0.25 -15.55
N ARG A 370 -4.28 1.13 -16.28
CA ARG A 370 -3.29 2.04 -15.69
C ARG A 370 -3.89 3.44 -15.61
N VAL A 371 -3.93 4.03 -14.42
CA VAL A 371 -4.49 5.38 -14.21
C VAL A 371 -3.37 6.32 -13.77
N ASN A 372 -3.15 7.39 -14.52
CA ASN A 372 -2.23 8.45 -14.13
C ASN A 372 -2.98 9.53 -13.38
N TYR A 373 -2.44 9.95 -12.24
CA TYR A 373 -3.01 11.02 -11.43
C TYR A 373 -1.93 11.99 -10.98
N THR A 374 -2.38 13.19 -10.61
CA THR A 374 -1.52 14.19 -9.99
C THR A 374 -1.62 14.03 -8.48
N THR A 375 -0.46 13.92 -7.84
CA THR A 375 -0.34 13.88 -6.38
C THR A 375 -0.37 15.30 -5.79
N TYR A 376 -0.69 15.43 -4.50
CA TYR A 376 -0.72 16.72 -3.79
C TYR A 376 0.56 17.56 -3.93
N ASP A 377 1.74 16.94 -4.10
CA ASP A 377 3.03 17.60 -4.30
C ASP A 377 3.32 17.92 -5.79
N MET A 378 2.28 17.95 -6.63
CA MET A 378 2.31 18.28 -8.06
C MET A 378 3.16 17.32 -8.90
N ARG A 379 3.31 16.06 -8.46
CA ARG A 379 3.97 15.01 -9.23
C ARG A 379 2.97 14.14 -9.97
N ARG A 380 3.45 13.40 -10.95
CA ARG A 380 2.66 12.40 -11.68
C ARG A 380 2.99 11.02 -11.14
N GLU A 381 1.95 10.32 -10.72
CA GLU A 381 2.03 8.94 -10.26
C GLU A 381 1.01 8.08 -11.03
N GLN A 382 1.22 6.77 -10.99
CA GLN A 382 0.44 5.82 -11.77
C GLN A 382 0.05 4.62 -10.91
N ASP A 383 -1.26 4.36 -10.84
CA ASP A 383 -1.81 3.16 -10.23
C ASP A 383 -2.11 2.12 -11.31
N VAL A 384 -1.97 0.85 -10.93
CA VAL A 384 -2.31 -0.30 -11.76
C VAL A 384 -3.49 -1.02 -11.09
N ILE A 385 -4.63 -1.00 -11.75
CA ILE A 385 -5.89 -1.56 -11.25
C ILE A 385 -6.21 -2.79 -12.10
N SER A 386 -6.48 -3.92 -11.45
CA SER A 386 -6.89 -5.15 -12.10
C SER A 386 -8.03 -5.81 -11.33
N PRO A 387 -8.99 -6.47 -12.01
CA PRO A 387 -10.01 -7.26 -11.32
C PRO A 387 -9.44 -8.34 -10.39
N ARG A 388 -8.24 -8.86 -10.70
CA ARG A 388 -7.57 -9.90 -9.91
C ARG A 388 -6.66 -9.34 -8.81
N ALA A 389 -6.20 -8.10 -8.94
CA ALA A 389 -5.24 -7.48 -8.03
C ALA A 389 -5.51 -5.98 -7.91
N HIS A 390 -5.72 -5.48 -6.69
CA HIS A 390 -6.01 -4.07 -6.41
C HIS A 390 -7.23 -3.56 -7.19
N ALA A 391 -8.36 -4.26 -7.07
CA ALA A 391 -9.58 -3.95 -7.81
C ALA A 391 -10.34 -2.72 -7.27
N ASP A 392 -10.02 -2.27 -6.05
CA ASP A 392 -10.74 -1.16 -5.42
C ASP A 392 -10.27 0.18 -5.98
N LEU A 393 -11.23 1.03 -6.36
CA LEU A 393 -11.03 2.33 -7.01
C LEU A 393 -11.77 3.45 -6.28
N MET A 394 -11.28 4.67 -6.47
CA MET A 394 -11.82 5.89 -5.89
C MET A 394 -12.33 6.82 -7.00
N VAL A 395 -13.54 7.35 -6.85
CA VAL A 395 -14.13 8.38 -7.70
C VAL A 395 -14.62 9.55 -6.87
N LEU A 396 -14.86 10.69 -7.51
CA LEU A 396 -15.43 11.86 -6.83
C LEU A 396 -16.91 11.59 -6.56
N ALA A 397 -17.38 11.84 -5.33
CA ALA A 397 -18.80 11.79 -5.02
C ALA A 397 -19.52 12.98 -5.68
N ASP A 398 -20.77 12.78 -6.11
CA ASP A 398 -21.58 13.89 -6.61
C ASP A 398 -21.94 14.82 -5.44
N GLY A 399 -21.88 16.13 -5.65
CA GLY A 399 -21.73 17.16 -4.62
C GLY A 399 -22.93 17.43 -3.69
N SER A 400 -23.84 16.45 -3.53
CA SER A 400 -25.03 16.57 -2.70
C SER A 400 -24.74 16.54 -1.19
N GLU A 401 -23.70 15.81 -0.76
CA GLU A 401 -23.31 15.65 0.65
C GLU A 401 -21.89 16.13 0.91
N ARG A 402 -21.72 17.28 1.57
CA ARG A 402 -20.40 17.89 1.85
C ARG A 402 -19.48 17.03 2.73
N ASP A 403 -20.03 16.04 3.42
CA ASP A 403 -19.30 15.19 4.36
C ASP A 403 -18.69 13.94 3.70
N VAL A 404 -19.09 13.62 2.46
CA VAL A 404 -18.59 12.45 1.72
C VAL A 404 -17.88 12.90 0.44
N PRO A 405 -16.55 13.13 0.45
CA PRO A 405 -15.85 13.65 -0.72
C PRO A 405 -15.65 12.60 -1.84
N PHE A 406 -15.68 11.31 -1.52
CA PHE A 406 -15.33 10.24 -2.45
C PHE A 406 -16.30 9.07 -2.38
N TRP A 407 -16.54 8.46 -3.54
CA TRP A 407 -17.17 7.15 -3.66
C TRP A 407 -16.11 6.10 -3.98
N TYR A 408 -16.40 4.86 -3.55
CA TYR A 408 -15.52 3.72 -3.76
C TYR A 408 -16.25 2.66 -4.56
N GLY A 409 -15.53 1.99 -5.44
CA GLY A 409 -16.04 0.84 -6.19
C GLY A 409 -15.02 -0.27 -6.24
N ARG A 410 -15.47 -1.52 -6.35
CA ARG A 410 -14.65 -2.68 -6.66
C ARG A 410 -14.82 -3.04 -8.12
N LEU A 411 -13.72 -3.04 -8.87
CA LEU A 411 -13.69 -3.43 -10.27
C LEU A 411 -14.00 -4.93 -10.43
N ILE A 412 -15.01 -5.24 -11.22
CA ILE A 412 -15.36 -6.62 -11.61
C ILE A 412 -14.66 -6.99 -12.91
N ASP A 413 -14.72 -6.11 -13.92
CA ASP A 413 -14.07 -6.36 -15.20
C ASP A 413 -13.85 -5.06 -16.00
N ILE A 414 -12.94 -5.12 -16.97
CA ILE A 414 -12.57 -4.00 -17.84
C ILE A 414 -12.96 -4.37 -19.26
N PHE A 415 -13.73 -3.50 -19.91
CA PHE A 415 -14.20 -3.75 -21.27
C PHE A 415 -13.90 -2.60 -22.22
N HIS A 416 -13.81 -2.94 -23.49
CA HIS A 416 -14.07 -1.97 -24.55
C HIS A 416 -15.02 -2.55 -25.59
N ALA A 417 -15.74 -1.66 -26.27
CA ALA A 417 -16.62 -2.00 -27.37
C ALA A 417 -16.56 -0.96 -28.48
N TYR A 418 -16.95 -1.35 -29.69
CA TYR A 418 -17.23 -0.41 -30.76
C TYR A 418 -18.72 -0.10 -30.74
N VAL A 419 -19.05 1.16 -30.51
CA VAL A 419 -20.41 1.62 -30.32
C VAL A 419 -20.76 2.72 -31.31
N ARG A 420 -22.04 2.88 -31.62
CA ARG A 420 -22.59 4.01 -32.37
C ARG A 420 -23.99 4.33 -31.87
N TYR A 421 -24.41 5.57 -32.08
CA TYR A 421 -25.74 6.05 -31.75
C TYR A 421 -26.35 6.78 -32.95
N ASP A 422 -27.55 6.36 -33.37
CA ASP A 422 -28.27 6.88 -34.53
C ASP A 422 -29.65 7.51 -34.23
N GLY A 423 -29.97 7.69 -32.95
CA GLY A 423 -31.24 8.22 -32.47
C GLY A 423 -31.34 9.76 -32.43
N PRO A 424 -32.37 10.28 -31.73
CA PRO A 424 -32.55 11.72 -31.51
C PRO A 424 -31.32 12.37 -30.88
N GLY A 425 -30.92 13.56 -31.36
CA GLY A 425 -29.71 14.24 -30.86
C GLY A 425 -28.37 13.68 -31.38
N ALA A 426 -28.38 12.62 -32.20
CA ALA A 426 -27.15 12.06 -32.77
C ALA A 426 -26.42 13.05 -33.69
N THR A 427 -25.13 13.22 -33.47
CA THR A 427 -24.23 13.99 -34.34
C THR A 427 -23.64 13.09 -35.45
N PRO A 428 -23.06 13.66 -36.53
CA PRO A 428 -22.34 12.86 -37.53
C PRO A 428 -21.20 12.02 -36.94
N ALA A 429 -20.63 12.43 -35.81
CA ALA A 429 -19.60 11.68 -35.09
C ALA A 429 -20.19 10.47 -34.35
N THR A 430 -21.29 10.63 -33.62
CA THR A 430 -21.90 9.53 -32.85
C THR A 430 -22.48 8.43 -33.73
N ARG A 431 -22.84 8.74 -34.99
CA ARG A 431 -23.31 7.75 -35.97
C ARG A 431 -22.22 6.83 -36.52
N ARG A 432 -20.95 7.17 -36.32
CA ARG A 432 -19.80 6.34 -36.73
C ARG A 432 -19.44 5.39 -35.61
N TRP A 433 -18.92 4.22 -35.99
CA TRP A 433 -18.35 3.28 -35.03
C TRP A 433 -17.16 3.92 -34.33
N GLN A 434 -17.25 4.05 -33.01
CA GLN A 434 -16.19 4.56 -32.18
C GLN A 434 -15.91 3.59 -31.04
N ARG A 435 -14.64 3.52 -30.65
CA ARG A 435 -14.23 2.71 -29.51
C ARG A 435 -14.60 3.44 -28.23
N LEU A 436 -15.23 2.73 -27.31
CA LEU A 436 -15.54 3.21 -25.97
C LEU A 436 -15.03 2.20 -24.95
N ASP A 437 -14.20 2.68 -24.02
CA ASP A 437 -13.67 1.91 -22.90
C ASP A 437 -14.55 2.20 -21.67
N PHE A 438 -14.91 1.15 -20.92
CA PHE A 438 -15.77 1.26 -19.74
C PHE A 438 -15.41 0.19 -18.71
N LEU A 439 -15.60 0.51 -17.44
CA LEU A 439 -15.34 -0.36 -16.31
C LEU A 439 -16.65 -0.88 -15.77
N TRP A 440 -16.69 -2.15 -15.39
CA TRP A 440 -17.83 -2.72 -14.68
C TRP A 440 -17.49 -2.86 -13.20
N VAL A 441 -18.24 -2.21 -12.33
CA VAL A 441 -17.90 -2.02 -10.92
C VAL A 441 -19.04 -2.42 -10.00
N ARG A 442 -18.69 -2.88 -8.79
CA ARG A 442 -19.59 -3.05 -7.65
C ARG A 442 -19.38 -1.91 -6.67
N TRP A 443 -20.42 -1.17 -6.34
CA TRP A 443 -20.33 0.03 -5.52
C TRP A 443 -20.33 -0.24 -4.02
N TYR A 444 -19.60 0.60 -3.28
CA TYR A 444 -19.69 0.69 -1.84
C TYR A 444 -20.55 1.89 -1.45
N GLU A 445 -21.22 1.78 -0.32
CA GLU A 445 -21.87 2.88 0.38
C GLU A 445 -21.21 3.13 1.74
N ASN A 446 -21.34 4.35 2.25
CA ASN A 446 -20.90 4.67 3.60
C ASN A 446 -21.82 4.03 4.62
N ASP A 447 -21.27 3.69 5.78
CA ASP A 447 -22.05 3.21 6.91
C ASP A 447 -22.70 4.41 7.65
N PRO A 448 -24.03 4.62 7.54
CA PRO A 448 -24.68 5.80 8.11
C PRO A 448 -24.65 5.82 9.64
N ASP A 449 -24.54 4.65 10.28
CA ASP A 449 -24.52 4.50 11.73
C ASP A 449 -23.11 4.67 12.32
N TYR A 450 -22.12 5.02 11.50
CA TYR A 450 -20.73 5.06 11.89
C TYR A 450 -20.08 6.42 11.67
N SER A 451 -19.87 7.14 12.78
CA SER A 451 -19.11 8.38 12.77
C SER A 451 -17.60 8.09 12.63
N SER A 452 -16.97 8.76 11.66
CA SER A 452 -15.58 8.52 11.28
C SER A 452 -14.82 9.82 10.99
N GLY A 453 -13.54 9.71 10.66
CA GLY A 453 -12.66 10.82 10.32
C GLY A 453 -11.82 11.33 11.50
N PHE A 454 -11.19 12.47 11.28
CA PHE A 454 -10.23 13.07 12.22
C PHE A 454 -10.84 13.42 13.59
N GLN A 455 -12.09 13.87 13.60
CA GLN A 455 -12.79 14.23 14.82
C GLN A 455 -13.04 13.00 15.71
N GLU A 456 -13.47 11.89 15.09
CA GLU A 456 -13.75 10.65 15.79
C GLU A 456 -12.54 9.73 15.97
N ARG A 457 -11.38 10.09 15.41
CA ARG A 457 -10.15 9.27 15.43
C ARG A 457 -10.37 7.86 14.88
N ARG A 458 -11.14 7.77 13.80
CA ARG A 458 -11.62 6.52 13.21
C ARG A 458 -11.46 6.58 11.71
N LEU A 459 -11.01 5.47 11.11
CA LEU A 459 -10.95 5.35 9.66
C LEU A 459 -12.38 5.35 9.08
N PRO A 460 -12.64 5.97 7.91
CA PRO A 460 -13.92 5.86 7.23
C PRO A 460 -14.30 4.40 7.00
N ARG A 461 -15.57 4.07 7.21
CA ARG A 461 -16.09 2.70 7.07
C ARG A 461 -17.15 2.65 5.98
N VAL A 462 -16.99 1.69 5.09
CA VAL A 462 -17.87 1.46 3.95
C VAL A 462 -18.33 0.01 3.93
N ARG A 463 -19.45 -0.26 3.26
CA ARG A 463 -19.97 -1.61 3.00
C ARG A 463 -20.43 -1.72 1.55
N PHE A 464 -20.61 -2.93 1.05
CA PHE A 464 -21.23 -3.10 -0.26
C PHE A 464 -22.71 -2.69 -0.20
N ILE A 465 -23.19 -2.09 -1.28
CA ILE A 465 -24.62 -1.89 -1.49
C ILE A 465 -25.28 -3.27 -1.60
N ASP A 466 -26.43 -3.43 -0.93
CA ASP A 466 -27.18 -4.68 -0.93
C ASP A 466 -27.76 -4.96 -2.33
N ALA A 467 -27.32 -6.06 -2.94
CA ALA A 467 -27.76 -6.47 -4.27
C ALA A 467 -29.11 -7.20 -4.29
N ASN A 468 -29.69 -7.46 -3.13
CA ASN A 468 -31.02 -8.05 -3.01
C ASN A 468 -32.14 -7.00 -2.90
N ASP A 469 -31.80 -5.72 -2.70
CA ASP A 469 -32.78 -4.62 -2.73
C ASP A 469 -33.01 -4.17 -4.17
N ASP A 470 -34.24 -4.29 -4.65
CA ASP A 470 -34.62 -3.90 -6.01
C ASP A 470 -34.56 -2.38 -6.24
N ASN A 471 -34.49 -1.57 -5.17
CA ASN A 471 -34.41 -0.11 -5.26
C ASN A 471 -32.97 0.42 -5.33
N THR A 472 -31.96 -0.42 -5.17
CA THR A 472 -30.56 0.01 -5.21
C THR A 472 -29.87 -0.45 -6.49
N LEU A 473 -28.78 0.24 -6.84
CA LEU A 473 -27.95 -0.09 -8.00
C LEU A 473 -26.55 -0.50 -7.53
N PRO A 474 -26.38 -1.74 -7.05
CA PRO A 474 -25.10 -2.24 -6.52
C PRO A 474 -24.01 -2.37 -7.60
N PHE A 475 -24.42 -2.52 -8.86
CA PHE A 475 -23.54 -2.69 -10.02
C PHE A 475 -23.74 -1.55 -11.00
N GLY A 476 -22.64 -1.02 -11.51
CA GLY A 476 -22.67 0.09 -12.46
C GLY A 476 -21.54 0.03 -13.47
N PHE A 477 -21.67 0.87 -14.49
CA PHE A 477 -20.59 1.13 -15.45
C PHE A 477 -19.97 2.48 -15.16
N LEU A 478 -18.64 2.53 -15.23
CA LEU A 478 -17.85 3.70 -14.90
C LEU A 478 -16.92 4.05 -16.05
N ASP A 479 -16.79 5.34 -16.36
CA ASP A 479 -15.80 5.81 -17.32
C ASP A 479 -14.40 5.78 -16.66
N PRO A 480 -13.39 5.14 -17.28
CA PRO A 480 -12.03 5.16 -16.79
C PRO A 480 -11.46 6.58 -16.54
N CYS A 481 -11.94 7.63 -17.21
CA CYS A 481 -11.50 9.01 -16.92
C CYS A 481 -11.95 9.52 -15.54
N GLU A 482 -13.04 8.98 -14.99
CA GLU A 482 -13.64 9.40 -13.72
C GLU A 482 -12.93 8.80 -12.51
N VAL A 483 -12.19 7.70 -12.72
CA VAL A 483 -11.36 7.08 -11.70
C VAL A 483 -10.27 8.04 -11.29
N ILE A 484 -10.33 8.55 -10.05
CA ILE A 484 -9.28 9.42 -9.50
C ILE A 484 -7.98 8.63 -9.44
N ARG A 485 -8.01 7.49 -8.73
CA ARG A 485 -6.89 6.57 -8.48
C ARG A 485 -7.38 5.27 -7.84
N GLY A 486 -6.47 4.34 -7.54
CA GLY A 486 -6.78 3.14 -6.77
C GLY A 486 -7.06 3.44 -5.29
N ALA A 487 -7.93 2.67 -4.65
CA ALA A 487 -8.28 2.81 -3.24
C ALA A 487 -7.73 1.64 -2.41
N TYR A 488 -7.28 1.93 -1.19
CA TYR A 488 -6.90 0.89 -0.24
C TYR A 488 -8.03 0.61 0.73
N LEU A 489 -8.75 -0.50 0.53
CA LEU A 489 -9.84 -0.92 1.40
C LEU A 489 -9.41 -2.14 2.23
N MET A 490 -9.42 -1.98 3.55
CA MET A 490 -9.02 -3.02 4.50
C MET A 490 -10.25 -3.71 5.09
N PRO A 491 -10.29 -5.05 5.18
CA PRO A 491 -11.37 -5.75 5.85
C PRO A 491 -11.54 -5.34 7.32
N ALA A 492 -12.77 -5.08 7.76
CA ALA A 492 -13.08 -4.86 9.18
C ALA A 492 -13.27 -6.20 9.90
N PHE A 493 -12.15 -6.86 10.21
CA PHE A 493 -12.13 -8.25 10.69
C PHE A 493 -13.00 -8.53 11.93
N ALA A 494 -13.17 -7.53 12.81
CA ALA A 494 -13.95 -7.66 14.04
C ALA A 494 -15.44 -7.96 13.79
N PHE A 495 -15.98 -7.58 12.63
CA PHE A 495 -17.40 -7.74 12.29
C PHE A 495 -17.68 -9.00 11.48
N GLY A 496 -16.64 -9.73 11.06
CA GLY A 496 -16.77 -10.96 10.29
C GLY A 496 -17.20 -10.75 8.83
N GLN A 497 -17.67 -11.84 8.24
CA GLN A 497 -18.11 -11.92 6.85
C GLN A 497 -19.63 -12.11 6.76
N THR A 498 -20.21 -11.78 5.61
CA THR A 498 -21.63 -11.89 5.30
C THR A 498 -21.81 -12.32 3.84
N CYS A 499 -22.84 -13.12 3.61
CA CYS A 499 -23.36 -13.45 2.28
C CYS A 499 -24.73 -12.78 2.02
N ASP A 500 -25.22 -11.98 2.97
CA ASP A 500 -26.57 -11.41 2.93
C ASP A 500 -26.70 -10.30 1.89
N LEU A 501 -25.59 -9.60 1.56
CA LEU A 501 -25.59 -8.46 0.62
C LEU A 501 -25.53 -8.88 -0.86
N LEU A 502 -25.19 -10.14 -1.14
CA LEU A 502 -25.11 -10.67 -2.50
C LEU A 502 -25.13 -12.20 -2.45
N GLY A 503 -26.06 -12.83 -3.16
CA GLY A 503 -26.09 -14.28 -3.32
C GLY A 503 -24.83 -14.84 -4.00
N PRO A 504 -24.75 -16.16 -4.25
CA PRO A 504 -23.60 -16.74 -4.96
C PRO A 504 -23.40 -16.06 -6.33
N SER A 505 -22.22 -15.46 -6.53
CA SER A 505 -21.86 -14.77 -7.77
C SER A 505 -20.40 -15.06 -8.11
N GLY A 506 -20.19 -15.80 -9.20
CA GLY A 506 -18.85 -16.13 -9.69
C GLY A 506 -18.18 -14.94 -10.37
N LEU A 507 -18.98 -13.97 -10.84
CA LEU A 507 -18.50 -12.76 -11.50
C LEU A 507 -18.04 -11.72 -10.48
N ALA A 508 -18.89 -11.35 -9.53
CA ALA A 508 -18.59 -10.29 -8.56
C ALA A 508 -17.57 -10.70 -7.47
N ARG A 509 -17.39 -12.01 -7.23
CA ARG A 509 -16.41 -12.56 -6.27
C ARG A 509 -15.26 -13.32 -6.93
N ARG A 510 -14.92 -12.96 -8.18
CA ARG A 510 -13.89 -13.67 -8.95
C ARG A 510 -12.56 -13.75 -8.18
N GLY A 511 -12.03 -14.96 -8.04
CA GLY A 511 -10.76 -15.21 -7.34
C GLY A 511 -10.87 -15.33 -5.82
N GLN A 512 -12.07 -15.24 -5.24
CA GLN A 512 -12.29 -15.56 -3.83
C GLN A 512 -12.57 -17.06 -3.64
N HIS A 513 -11.99 -17.67 -2.62
CA HIS A 513 -12.27 -19.07 -2.26
C HIS A 513 -13.59 -19.24 -1.49
N THR A 514 -14.13 -18.14 -0.95
CA THR A 514 -15.35 -18.09 -0.16
C THR A 514 -16.42 -17.30 -0.89
N ASN A 515 -17.69 -17.65 -0.67
CA ASN A 515 -18.83 -16.90 -1.18
C ASN A 515 -19.26 -15.75 -0.25
N ASP A 516 -18.40 -15.37 0.70
CA ASP A 516 -18.71 -14.39 1.72
C ASP A 516 -17.83 -13.16 1.54
N ASP A 517 -18.46 -11.98 1.54
CA ASP A 517 -17.79 -10.69 1.59
C ASP A 517 -17.57 -10.28 3.05
N PHE A 518 -16.66 -9.36 3.34
CA PHE A 518 -16.62 -8.77 4.69
C PHE A 518 -17.81 -7.83 4.88
N LYS A 519 -18.37 -7.79 6.09
CA LYS A 519 -19.53 -6.95 6.38
C LYS A 519 -19.22 -5.46 6.19
N TYR A 520 -18.01 -5.06 6.59
CA TYR A 520 -17.51 -3.70 6.44
C TYR A 520 -16.05 -3.69 5.99
N TYR A 521 -15.65 -2.58 5.40
CA TYR A 521 -14.29 -2.28 4.97
C TYR A 521 -13.91 -0.89 5.48
N TYR A 522 -12.66 -0.73 5.93
CA TYR A 522 -12.09 0.55 6.29
C TYR A 522 -11.32 1.14 5.13
N VAL A 523 -11.52 2.44 4.89
CA VAL A 523 -10.71 3.20 3.94
C VAL A 523 -9.36 3.50 4.58
N GLY A 524 -8.29 3.01 3.96
CA GLY A 524 -6.91 3.28 4.36
C GLY A 524 -6.46 4.68 4.01
N MET A 525 -6.99 5.71 4.70
CA MET A 525 -6.62 7.11 4.46
C MET A 525 -5.12 7.40 4.68
N PHE A 526 -4.41 6.56 5.45
CA PHE A 526 -2.97 6.67 5.68
C PHE A 526 -2.11 5.83 4.72
N ALA A 527 -2.70 5.20 3.69
CA ALA A 527 -1.98 4.31 2.77
C ALA A 527 -0.80 4.99 2.09
N ASP A 528 -0.98 6.25 1.70
CA ASP A 528 0.10 7.11 1.22
C ASP A 528 -0.24 8.59 1.45
N ARG A 529 0.75 9.44 1.16
CA ARG A 529 0.69 10.88 1.38
C ARG A 529 -0.43 11.56 0.60
N ASP A 530 -0.70 11.12 -0.62
CA ASP A 530 -1.75 11.71 -1.47
C ASP A 530 -3.14 11.28 -1.00
N MET A 531 -3.32 10.01 -0.61
CA MET A 531 -4.56 9.51 -0.01
C MET A 531 -4.90 10.27 1.27
N PHE A 532 -3.89 10.52 2.11
CA PHE A 532 -4.04 11.30 3.33
C PHE A 532 -4.44 12.74 3.03
N MET A 533 -3.75 13.41 2.11
CA MET A 533 -4.05 14.80 1.77
C MET A 533 -5.43 14.98 1.15
N ARG A 534 -5.92 14.01 0.37
CA ARG A 534 -7.31 13.99 -0.13
C ARG A 534 -8.33 14.00 1.00
N HIS A 535 -8.14 13.17 2.02
CA HIS A 535 -9.03 13.13 3.18
C HIS A 535 -8.85 14.32 4.13
N LEU A 536 -7.64 14.87 4.22
CA LEU A 536 -7.38 16.09 5.00
C LEU A 536 -7.99 17.34 4.35
N GLY A 537 -8.39 17.29 3.07
CA GLY A 537 -8.90 18.44 2.31
C GLY A 537 -7.80 19.26 1.61
N GLY A 538 -6.55 18.81 1.64
CA GLY A 538 -5.40 19.40 0.95
C GLY A 538 -5.01 18.72 -0.37
N GLY A 539 -5.79 17.73 -0.83
CA GLY A 539 -5.50 16.95 -2.04
C GLY A 539 -5.73 17.74 -3.33
N VAL A 540 -5.19 17.21 -4.44
CA VAL A 540 -5.40 17.80 -5.76
C VAL A 540 -6.89 17.79 -6.10
N GLY A 541 -7.43 18.96 -6.39
CA GLY A 541 -8.84 19.12 -6.73
C GLY A 541 -9.22 18.43 -8.03
N HIS A 542 -10.46 17.95 -8.09
CA HIS A 542 -11.06 17.27 -9.25
C HIS A 542 -12.44 17.88 -9.52
N ARG A 543 -12.76 18.12 -10.80
CA ARG A 543 -14.07 18.66 -11.26
C ARG A 543 -14.60 19.85 -10.43
N GLY A 544 -13.74 20.80 -10.05
CA GLY A 544 -14.15 22.01 -9.33
C GLY A 544 -14.25 21.87 -7.80
N ILE A 545 -14.18 20.65 -7.26
CA ILE A 545 -13.98 20.41 -5.82
C ILE A 545 -12.47 20.52 -5.55
N GLY A 546 -12.08 21.63 -4.93
CA GLY A 546 -10.68 22.00 -4.70
C GLY A 546 -10.19 21.73 -3.27
N VAL A 547 -8.95 22.17 -3.02
CA VAL A 547 -8.37 22.23 -1.67
C VAL A 547 -9.26 23.07 -0.76
N SER A 548 -9.80 22.46 0.29
CA SER A 548 -10.60 23.14 1.31
C SER A 548 -9.74 23.41 2.55
N LEU A 549 -9.06 24.57 2.57
CA LEU A 549 -8.24 24.97 3.71
C LEU A 549 -9.05 25.09 5.00
N ALA A 550 -10.34 25.45 4.89
CA ALA A 550 -11.24 25.52 6.03
C ALA A 550 -11.50 24.13 6.63
N GLN A 551 -11.78 23.13 5.79
CA GLN A 551 -11.96 21.74 6.21
C GLN A 551 -10.66 21.17 6.80
N SER A 552 -9.51 21.42 6.16
CA SER A 552 -8.20 21.01 6.70
C SER A 552 -7.95 21.59 8.09
N ARG A 553 -8.27 22.87 8.31
CA ARG A 553 -8.13 23.51 9.63
C ARG A 553 -9.08 22.90 10.66
N GLN A 554 -10.30 22.53 10.28
CA GLN A 554 -11.22 21.84 11.19
C GLN A 554 -10.62 20.52 11.70
N HIS A 555 -9.89 19.80 10.85
CA HIS A 555 -9.21 18.56 11.23
C HIS A 555 -8.01 18.75 12.20
N ALA A 556 -7.57 19.98 12.48
CA ALA A 556 -6.64 20.26 13.58
C ALA A 556 -7.33 20.20 14.95
N HIS A 557 -8.62 20.47 14.99
CA HIS A 557 -9.39 20.54 16.22
C HIS A 557 -9.94 19.17 16.60
N ARG A 558 -10.13 18.96 17.90
CA ARG A 558 -10.80 17.80 18.48
C ARG A 558 -11.81 18.33 19.48
N TYR A 559 -13.09 18.22 19.16
CA TYR A 559 -14.16 18.45 20.15
C TYR A 559 -14.25 17.26 21.10
N ALA A 560 -14.77 17.48 22.31
CA ALA A 560 -15.14 16.37 23.20
C ALA A 560 -16.24 15.54 22.52
N ARG A 561 -16.12 14.21 22.55
CA ARG A 561 -17.14 13.32 21.98
C ARG A 561 -18.46 13.57 22.73
N THR A 562 -19.52 13.86 21.99
CA THR A 562 -20.88 14.02 22.54
C THR A 562 -21.57 12.68 22.79
N THR A 563 -21.08 11.60 22.16
CA THR A 563 -21.56 10.22 22.36
C THR A 563 -20.51 9.41 23.12
N THR A 564 -20.77 9.19 24.40
CA THR A 564 -20.29 8.00 25.11
C THR A 564 -20.99 6.77 24.49
N PRO A 565 -20.28 5.66 24.20
CA PRO A 565 -20.95 4.37 24.06
C PRO A 565 -21.58 4.04 25.42
N ASP A 566 -22.91 3.99 25.45
CA ASP A 566 -23.80 3.65 26.57
C ASP A 566 -23.29 3.96 27.99
N ASP A 567 -23.88 5.01 28.58
CA ASP A 567 -23.69 5.42 29.96
C ASP A 567 -23.87 4.24 30.93
N ILE A 568 -22.79 3.89 31.64
CA ILE A 568 -22.92 3.29 32.96
C ILE A 568 -23.39 4.40 33.87
N SER A 569 -24.71 4.41 34.13
CA SER A 569 -25.33 5.21 35.16
C SER A 569 -24.60 5.01 36.49
N ASP A 570 -24.13 6.10 37.08
CA ASP A 570 -24.21 6.26 38.53
C ASP A 570 -24.74 7.65 38.86
N ALA A 571 -25.68 7.65 39.80
CA ALA A 571 -26.63 8.72 40.02
C ALA A 571 -26.06 9.85 40.89
N GLY A 572 -26.46 11.08 40.57
CA GLY A 572 -26.59 12.20 41.51
C GLY A 572 -25.45 13.22 41.49
N ASP A 573 -25.67 14.37 40.86
CA ASP A 573 -26.19 15.55 41.56
C ASP A 573 -26.60 16.63 40.55
N ASN A 574 -27.71 17.30 40.83
CA ASN A 574 -28.27 18.35 39.98
C ASN A 574 -27.56 19.68 40.25
N THR A 575 -27.03 20.35 39.22
CA THR A 575 -27.00 21.82 39.23
C THR A 575 -27.08 22.37 37.81
N GLU A 576 -28.14 23.13 37.55
CA GLU A 576 -28.35 23.89 36.31
C GLU A 576 -27.28 25.00 36.15
N GLY A 577 -26.76 25.17 34.93
CA GLY A 577 -25.89 26.29 34.56
C GLY A 577 -25.56 26.31 33.07
N GLN A 578 -25.84 27.44 32.41
CA GLN A 578 -25.74 27.73 30.97
C GLN A 578 -24.38 27.45 30.29
N PRO A 579 -24.33 27.31 28.95
CA PRO A 579 -23.10 27.11 28.21
C PRO A 579 -22.44 28.46 27.90
N ASP A 580 -21.16 28.60 28.22
CA ASP A 580 -20.16 29.35 27.44
C ASP A 580 -18.81 29.29 28.14
N HIS A 581 -17.81 28.69 27.49
CA HIS A 581 -16.42 29.13 27.69
C HIS A 581 -15.53 28.71 26.51
N VAL A 582 -15.29 29.69 25.63
CA VAL A 582 -14.13 29.72 24.73
C VAL A 582 -12.91 29.97 25.62
N VAL A 583 -11.94 29.07 25.64
CA VAL A 583 -10.66 29.31 26.32
C VAL A 583 -9.70 29.96 25.34
N SER A 584 -9.71 31.30 25.35
CA SER A 584 -8.63 32.12 24.80
C SER A 584 -7.48 32.13 25.81
N PHE A 585 -6.27 31.78 25.35
CA PHE A 585 -5.05 31.87 26.15
C PHE A 585 -4.52 33.31 26.12
N GLN A 586 -4.35 33.91 27.29
CA GLN A 586 -3.60 35.14 27.48
C GLN A 586 -2.31 34.81 28.23
N GLU A 587 -1.20 35.29 27.67
CA GLU A 587 0.17 35.12 28.16
C GLU A 587 0.32 35.93 29.47
N SER A 588 0.67 35.27 30.57
CA SER A 588 1.10 35.96 31.79
C SER A 588 2.30 35.24 32.40
N GLN A 589 3.40 36.00 32.41
CA GLN A 589 4.65 35.74 33.11
C GLN A 589 4.38 35.38 34.59
N LEU A 590 5.07 34.36 35.09
CA LEU A 590 5.21 34.14 36.53
C LEU A 590 6.68 33.94 36.88
N GLU A 591 7.04 34.66 37.92
CA GLU A 591 8.35 34.94 38.48
C GLU A 591 8.97 33.72 39.15
N GLU A 592 10.30 33.78 39.23
CA GLU A 592 11.18 32.87 39.96
C GLU A 592 10.81 32.82 41.45
N ASP A 593 10.65 31.61 41.99
CA ASP A 593 10.85 31.36 43.41
C ASP A 593 11.84 30.20 43.60
N ASN A 594 12.99 30.56 44.15
CA ASN A 594 14.06 29.68 44.59
C ASN A 594 13.59 28.82 45.78
N VAL A 595 13.64 27.49 45.64
CA VAL A 595 13.81 26.61 46.80
C VAL A 595 14.87 25.57 46.49
N ASP A 596 16.00 25.75 47.18
CA ASP A 596 17.19 24.92 47.24
C ASP A 596 16.85 23.54 47.84
N GLY A 597 17.22 22.47 47.12
CA GLY A 597 16.89 21.10 47.49
C GLY A 597 17.59 20.09 46.60
N ARG A 598 18.91 19.96 46.77
CA ARG A 598 19.75 18.93 46.13
C ARG A 598 19.12 17.53 46.23
N PRO A 599 19.01 16.79 45.11
CA PRO A 599 19.04 15.33 45.12
C PRO A 599 20.39 14.83 44.60
N GLU A 600 20.90 13.81 45.27
CA GLU A 600 22.13 13.08 44.94
C GLU A 600 22.11 12.54 43.51
N VAL A 601 23.22 12.75 42.81
CA VAL A 601 23.52 12.18 41.49
C VAL A 601 23.75 10.68 41.67
N LEU A 602 22.77 9.87 41.27
CA LEU A 602 22.99 8.48 40.91
C LEU A 602 23.21 8.45 39.39
N GLU A 603 24.47 8.25 39.01
CA GLU A 603 24.89 7.98 37.63
C GLU A 603 24.12 6.76 37.12
N GLY A 604 23.13 7.02 36.25
CA GLY A 604 22.51 5.98 35.44
C GLY A 604 23.39 5.77 34.23
N GLU A 605 24.06 4.62 34.18
CA GLU A 605 24.76 4.12 33.00
C GLU A 605 23.81 4.15 31.80
N GLU A 606 24.15 4.96 30.80
CA GLU A 606 23.50 4.94 29.50
C GLU A 606 23.85 3.60 28.83
N GLU A 607 22.88 2.69 28.76
CA GLU A 607 22.99 1.51 27.91
C GLU A 607 22.96 1.98 26.44
N GLU A 608 24.15 2.18 25.86
CA GLU A 608 24.35 2.16 24.42
C GLU A 608 23.95 0.76 23.92
N GLU A 609 22.74 0.61 23.38
CA GLU A 609 22.40 -0.55 22.58
C GLU A 609 23.20 -0.49 21.28
N GLU A 610 24.42 -1.04 21.30
CA GLU A 610 25.17 -1.38 20.09
C GLU A 610 24.28 -2.25 19.18
N GLU A 611 24.11 -1.81 17.95
CA GLU A 611 23.57 -2.64 16.87
C GLU A 611 24.58 -3.77 16.60
N GLU A 612 24.43 -4.91 17.28
CA GLU A 612 25.14 -6.14 16.92
C GLU A 612 24.63 -6.60 15.53
N GLU A 613 25.37 -6.25 14.49
CA GLU A 613 25.41 -7.02 13.25
C GLU A 613 25.94 -8.41 13.59
N GLU A 614 25.06 -9.37 13.84
CA GLU A 614 25.45 -10.79 13.91
C GLU A 614 25.92 -11.24 12.51
N GLU A 615 27.25 -11.26 12.31
CA GLU A 615 27.90 -12.15 11.36
C GLU A 615 27.61 -13.60 11.79
N GLN A 616 26.56 -14.20 11.23
CA GLN A 616 26.31 -15.63 11.34
C GLN A 616 27.30 -16.37 10.44
N GLU A 617 28.39 -16.85 11.03
CA GLU A 617 29.18 -17.95 10.48
C GLU A 617 28.37 -19.26 10.53
N ASP A 618 27.97 -19.71 9.34
CA ASP A 618 27.86 -21.08 8.86
C ASP A 618 27.41 -22.19 9.82
N LEU A 619 26.14 -22.59 9.67
CA LEU A 619 25.74 -23.99 9.80
C LEU A 619 24.71 -24.34 8.70
N TRP A 620 25.19 -24.38 7.45
CA TRP A 620 24.42 -24.90 6.30
C TRP A 620 24.52 -26.42 6.27
N GLY A 621 23.57 -27.09 6.94
CA GLY A 621 23.32 -28.52 6.80
C GLY A 621 22.07 -28.75 5.95
N GLU A 622 22.30 -29.12 4.69
CA GLU A 622 21.43 -29.86 3.75
C GLU A 622 19.95 -30.04 4.12
N HIS A 623 19.08 -29.17 3.60
CA HIS A 623 17.85 -29.55 2.86
C HIS A 623 17.20 -28.30 2.26
N ASP A 624 17.78 -27.79 1.17
CA ASP A 624 17.11 -26.78 0.33
C ASP A 624 16.20 -27.52 -0.66
N GLU A 625 14.91 -27.61 -0.31
CA GLU A 625 13.85 -27.76 -1.30
C GLU A 625 13.70 -26.43 -2.05
N GLU A 626 14.25 -26.44 -3.25
CA GLU A 626 14.17 -25.50 -4.38
C GLU A 626 12.86 -24.67 -4.46
N TRP A 627 12.97 -23.35 -4.26
CA TRP A 627 11.95 -22.38 -4.70
C TRP A 627 12.59 -21.25 -5.50
N HIS A 628 12.43 -21.33 -6.83
CA HIS A 628 12.75 -20.32 -7.82
C HIS A 628 11.76 -19.14 -7.75
N PHE A 629 12.26 -17.91 -7.53
CA PHE A 629 11.53 -16.67 -7.80
C PHE A 629 12.15 -15.98 -9.01
N ASP A 630 11.55 -16.18 -10.18
CA ASP A 630 11.97 -15.60 -11.46
C ASP A 630 11.37 -14.20 -11.62
N ALA A 631 12.03 -13.20 -11.03
CA ALA A 631 11.90 -11.82 -11.50
C ALA A 631 12.94 -11.61 -12.60
N GLY A 632 12.52 -11.87 -13.84
CA GLY A 632 13.37 -11.88 -15.02
C GLY A 632 14.10 -10.55 -15.26
N PHE A 633 15.38 -10.51 -14.92
CA PHE A 633 16.39 -9.85 -15.75
C PHE A 633 17.37 -10.94 -16.23
N GLY A 634 16.93 -11.69 -17.23
CA GLY A 634 17.72 -12.51 -18.17
C GLY A 634 18.89 -13.33 -17.63
N GLY A 635 18.66 -14.62 -17.44
CA GLY A 635 19.68 -15.62 -17.11
C GLY A 635 20.75 -15.89 -18.20
N LEU A 636 21.88 -16.41 -17.72
CA LEU A 636 23.03 -16.99 -18.42
C LEU A 636 23.74 -17.85 -17.35
N PHE A 637 23.94 -19.17 -17.39
CA PHE A 637 23.84 -20.27 -18.37
C PHE A 637 23.57 -21.60 -17.60
N PRO A 638 23.07 -22.69 -18.23
CA PRO A 638 23.27 -24.05 -17.73
C PRO A 638 24.63 -24.60 -18.20
N GLU A 639 25.28 -25.36 -17.32
CA GLU A 639 26.47 -26.16 -17.59
C GLU A 639 26.15 -27.26 -18.62
N GLU A 640 26.94 -27.34 -19.70
CA GLU A 640 27.08 -28.54 -20.52
C GLU A 640 28.56 -28.94 -20.52
N GLU A 641 28.78 -30.23 -20.30
CA GLU A 641 30.05 -30.94 -20.25
C GLU A 641 30.95 -30.63 -21.47
N ILE A 642 32.17 -30.19 -21.22
CA ILE A 642 33.25 -30.27 -22.20
C ILE A 642 34.28 -31.26 -21.67
N GLY A 643 34.36 -32.39 -22.39
CA GLY A 643 35.29 -33.47 -22.14
C GLY A 643 36.76 -33.07 -22.32
N GLU A 644 37.58 -33.93 -21.75
CA GLU A 644 39.04 -33.89 -21.64
C GLU A 644 39.77 -33.61 -22.97
N GLY A 645 40.82 -32.79 -22.86
CA GLY A 645 41.82 -32.57 -23.90
C GLY A 645 43.03 -31.81 -23.36
N GLU A 646 44.10 -32.55 -23.05
CA GLU A 646 45.41 -32.05 -22.62
C GLU A 646 46.09 -31.19 -23.69
N GLY A 647 46.90 -30.21 -23.26
CA GLY A 647 47.80 -29.45 -24.13
C GLY A 647 48.52 -28.31 -23.42
N ASP A 648 49.77 -28.57 -23.02
CA ASP A 648 50.72 -27.64 -22.37
C ASP A 648 51.04 -26.39 -23.20
N GLY A 649 51.34 -25.28 -22.53
CA GLY A 649 51.89 -24.07 -23.15
C GLY A 649 52.07 -22.90 -22.18
N GLN A 650 53.25 -22.84 -21.57
CA GLN A 650 53.80 -21.74 -20.77
C GLN A 650 54.01 -20.50 -21.64
N ASP A 651 53.72 -19.28 -21.18
CA ASP A 651 54.55 -18.06 -21.41
C ASP A 651 54.01 -16.76 -20.73
N HIS A 652 54.87 -16.24 -19.85
CA HIS A 652 55.27 -14.86 -19.54
C HIS A 652 54.33 -13.69 -19.13
N LEU A 653 54.90 -12.94 -18.16
CA LEU A 653 54.47 -11.83 -17.30
C LEU A 653 54.37 -10.42 -17.94
N GLU A 654 53.65 -9.57 -17.21
CA GLU A 654 53.87 -8.12 -16.93
C GLU A 654 53.63 -7.07 -18.03
N ASP A 655 52.68 -6.15 -17.77
CA ASP A 655 52.72 -4.78 -18.29
C ASP A 655 52.13 -3.82 -17.23
N GLY A 656 53.01 -3.05 -16.59
CA GLY A 656 52.69 -1.95 -15.68
C GLY A 656 53.55 -0.74 -16.06
N PHE A 657 52.96 0.46 -16.08
CA PHE A 657 53.63 1.69 -16.51
C PHE A 657 54.55 2.24 -15.40
N TYR A 658 55.86 2.25 -15.65
CA TYR A 658 56.88 2.90 -14.82
C TYR A 658 57.32 4.23 -15.46
N ASP A 659 57.74 5.20 -14.66
CA ASP A 659 58.35 6.44 -15.17
C ASP A 659 59.81 6.26 -15.62
N GLU A 660 60.43 7.30 -16.17
CA GLU A 660 61.82 7.30 -16.67
C GLU A 660 62.87 7.01 -15.56
N TYR A 661 62.46 7.00 -14.29
CA TYR A 661 63.29 6.66 -13.14
C TYR A 661 62.94 5.28 -12.53
N GLY A 662 62.05 4.52 -13.16
CA GLY A 662 61.71 3.14 -12.77
C GLY A 662 60.82 3.05 -11.52
N MET A 663 60.12 4.12 -11.15
CA MET A 663 59.16 4.12 -10.05
C MET A 663 57.75 3.83 -10.58
N LEU A 664 56.97 3.04 -9.83
CA LEU A 664 55.57 2.72 -10.14
C LEU A 664 54.74 4.01 -10.03
N ILE A 665 54.15 4.46 -11.13
CA ILE A 665 53.31 5.67 -11.15
C ILE A 665 52.01 5.35 -10.40
N ASP A 666 51.75 6.00 -9.26
CA ASP A 666 50.45 5.98 -8.59
C ASP A 666 49.43 6.77 -9.44
N PRO A 667 48.43 6.11 -10.06
CA PRO A 667 47.47 6.77 -10.92
C PRO A 667 46.47 7.68 -10.16
N TYR A 668 46.60 7.82 -8.84
CA TYR A 668 45.71 8.64 -7.99
C TYR A 668 46.29 9.98 -7.53
N SER A 669 47.44 10.41 -8.06
CA SER A 669 48.02 11.73 -7.76
C SER A 669 47.49 12.90 -8.61
N MET A 670 46.45 12.69 -9.44
CA MET A 670 45.77 13.81 -10.10
C MET A 670 44.86 14.55 -9.11
N GLU A 671 45.24 15.78 -8.77
CA GLU A 671 44.42 16.76 -8.05
C GLU A 671 43.02 16.86 -8.67
N GLY A 672 41.97 16.72 -7.85
CA GLY A 672 40.62 17.17 -8.26
C GLY A 672 39.40 16.36 -7.82
N TYR A 673 39.51 15.33 -6.98
CA TYR A 673 38.31 14.64 -6.45
C TYR A 673 38.44 14.40 -4.94
N GLY A 674 37.83 15.29 -4.15
CA GLY A 674 37.52 15.03 -2.75
C GLY A 674 36.32 14.09 -2.64
N PRO A 675 36.25 13.28 -1.56
CA PRO A 675 35.17 12.30 -1.38
C PRO A 675 33.84 13.01 -1.08
N LEU A 676 32.79 12.62 -1.82
CA LEU A 676 31.39 12.72 -1.44
C LEU A 676 30.79 11.32 -1.43
#